data_AF-A0AA86RFB5-F1
#
_entry.id   AF-A0AA86RFB5-F1
#
_cell.length_a   1.000
_cell.length_b   1.000
_cell.length_c   1.000
_cell.angle_alpha   90.00
_cell.angle_beta   90.00
_cell.angle_gamma   90.00
#
_symmetry.space_group_name_H-M   'P 1'
#
loop_
_entity.id
_entity.type
_entity.pdbx_description
1 polymer ?
#
loop_
_entity_poly.entity_id
_entity_poly.type
_entity_poly.pdbx_seq_one_letter_code
_entity_poly.pdbx_strand_id
1 'polypeptide(L)'
;MQTYDCNFNAPSLDMPENVSTFPKLLRTKAQSYPNRRFLGTREYLNTGFRGAYEWYSYQDVDRICALLAQGLTEIGLKRGDKAGIISSNRTEWTIVDFACSIAGIVLVPIYDTQSAEDIAYVCQDAELKICFSSLDRLEKIKAVKDKFETVVVFDDRVDDRAYLQQKLDAKLLPANVYFQPRAQTVFDEFDKEEGIYDPAPENKAYPKVDKDGYSDQICRLRRNQNGFFSYKIEEKWLSILTKSTKAADVSFVSHTFWKLVQLGYEKFFSKDTNEMAHSNTEVPVDVHVTTPDSLLSLVYTSGTTGKPKGVMLTQANVCTTGYSMNKHCVVPQSNPINSLGQKMTSRQEYQYSLLPLAHIYMRALQVLQLNNAGCLGNSQGVAYLLSDLKELRITIFVAVPRVIQKIVDGIKGKIEASSSLKKKLFQKLYNLRRKTFLKVQQQYNEQIWQDYREDKQYHKILSEMPKRRFEFPAVTNIVFNQFEQMLGGRARWIVNGSAPLSYQNGEFFAICFNMHVFEGYGMTETSATGCIQDIDSVNYGAIGKSLDKETQIRIMSVPEMNYDVKDTKIVSIAGHQESIVCPRGELLMKGPTVFSGYYNDPVKTEESFIDGYFATGDIAEFNPVTQEVKLIDRKRGIVKLSQGEFISINHIENTISKSRYVESVFLYANRYHSYTLAVVLPNEQYFQQNGFAKGENLSRSAAAIKMLTEDVKRICKECQLKSFEIPKVILIENEPWTPDNGLLTPALKIKRPSCSAKYDPVMLSISNKIDALTRETPDSLVESVISALDDLIVTEPNSCQVSDTLSTTKSSKSTKSKRSVK
;
A
#
# COMPACT_ATOMS: atom_id res chain seq x y z
N MET A 1 28.40 13.35 -18.32
CA MET A 1 28.65 11.95 -17.90
C MET A 1 28.25 11.02 -19.04
N GLN A 2 28.79 9.81 -19.15
CA GLN A 2 28.38 8.87 -20.21
C GLN A 2 27.01 8.26 -19.90
N THR A 3 26.11 8.27 -20.88
CA THR A 3 24.76 7.72 -20.79
C THR A 3 24.56 6.58 -21.78
N TYR A 4 23.67 5.65 -21.46
CA TYR A 4 23.21 4.56 -22.32
C TYR A 4 21.69 4.61 -22.46
N ASP A 5 21.19 4.59 -23.69
CA ASP A 5 19.76 4.56 -24.00
C ASP A 5 19.22 3.13 -23.92
N CYS A 6 18.28 2.89 -22.99
CA CYS A 6 17.56 1.62 -22.90
C CYS A 6 16.42 1.64 -23.93
N ASN A 7 16.74 1.32 -25.19
CA ASN A 7 15.75 1.29 -26.25
C ASN A 7 14.79 0.10 -26.08
N PHE A 8 13.60 0.37 -25.53
CA PHE A 8 12.53 -0.63 -25.42
C PHE A 8 11.64 -0.62 -26.67
N ASN A 9 11.24 -1.81 -27.12
CA ASN A 9 10.16 -1.97 -28.07
C ASN A 9 8.82 -1.90 -27.35
N ALA A 10 8.38 -0.69 -27.06
CA ALA A 10 7.07 -0.43 -26.50
C ALA A 10 6.17 0.21 -27.57
N PRO A 11 4.86 -0.09 -27.57
CA PRO A 11 3.93 0.58 -28.46
C PRO A 11 3.79 2.05 -28.07
N SER A 12 3.40 2.88 -29.04
CA SER A 12 3.01 4.26 -28.74
C SER A 12 1.71 4.29 -27.97
N LEU A 13 1.64 5.17 -26.98
CA LEU A 13 0.45 5.40 -26.18
C LEU A 13 -0.44 6.46 -26.85
N ASP A 14 -1.38 6.01 -27.68
CA ASP A 14 -2.47 6.87 -28.12
C ASP A 14 -3.58 6.86 -27.06
N MET A 15 -3.64 7.93 -26.26
CA MET A 15 -4.61 8.06 -25.17
C MET A 15 -5.87 8.80 -25.64
N PRO A 16 -7.04 8.16 -25.61
CA PRO A 16 -8.30 8.79 -25.95
C PRO A 16 -8.63 9.98 -25.05
N GLU A 17 -9.28 11.01 -25.62
CA GLU A 17 -9.65 12.21 -24.88
C GLU A 17 -10.55 11.91 -23.68
N ASN A 18 -11.43 10.91 -23.78
CA ASN A 18 -12.37 10.55 -22.72
C ASN A 18 -11.72 9.90 -21.49
N VAL A 19 -10.41 9.58 -21.54
CA VAL A 19 -9.66 9.05 -20.39
C VAL A 19 -8.51 9.98 -19.96
N SER A 20 -8.42 11.17 -20.55
CA SER A 20 -7.28 12.09 -20.37
C SER A 20 -7.32 12.90 -19.06
N THR A 21 -8.43 12.84 -18.33
CA THR A 21 -8.62 13.50 -17.02
C THR A 21 -9.55 12.66 -16.15
N PHE A 22 -9.46 12.84 -14.82
CA PHE A 22 -10.32 12.18 -13.84
C PHE A 22 -11.83 12.40 -14.10
N PRO A 23 -12.32 13.63 -14.39
CA PRO A 23 -13.74 13.87 -14.61
C PRO A 23 -14.25 13.19 -15.88
N LYS A 24 -13.51 13.29 -17.00
CA LYS A 24 -13.88 12.62 -18.26
C LYS A 24 -13.93 11.11 -18.08
N LEU A 25 -12.93 10.54 -17.41
CA LEU A 25 -12.82 9.11 -17.20
C LEU A 25 -13.98 8.58 -16.34
N LEU A 26 -14.24 9.20 -15.18
CA LEU A 26 -15.35 8.80 -14.30
C LEU A 26 -16.70 8.92 -15.01
N ARG A 27 -16.98 10.07 -15.63
CA ARG A 27 -18.26 10.33 -16.29
C ARG A 27 -18.54 9.37 -17.43
N THR A 28 -17.53 9.12 -18.28
CA THR A 28 -17.64 8.17 -19.39
C THR A 28 -17.98 6.76 -18.89
N LYS A 29 -17.34 6.31 -17.81
CA LYS A 29 -17.58 4.98 -17.24
C LYS A 29 -18.93 4.89 -16.56
N ALA A 30 -19.37 5.94 -15.86
CA ALA A 30 -20.70 6.01 -15.28
C ALA A 30 -21.82 6.00 -16.31
N GLN A 31 -21.62 6.63 -17.47
CA GLN A 31 -22.58 6.58 -18.58
C GLN A 31 -22.59 5.21 -19.28
N SER A 32 -21.42 4.57 -19.41
CA SER A 32 -21.30 3.27 -20.09
C SER A 32 -21.74 2.08 -19.23
N TYR A 33 -21.52 2.14 -17.92
CA TYR A 33 -21.73 1.04 -16.98
C TYR A 33 -22.38 1.52 -15.66
N PRO A 34 -23.56 2.16 -15.73
CA PRO A 34 -24.14 2.88 -14.59
C PRO A 34 -24.36 2.00 -13.36
N ASN A 35 -24.80 0.75 -13.56
CA ASN A 35 -25.19 -0.17 -12.49
C ASN A 35 -24.05 -1.05 -11.96
N ARG A 36 -22.85 -0.97 -12.55
CA ARG A 36 -21.71 -1.77 -12.06
C ARG A 36 -21.26 -1.31 -10.69
N ARG A 37 -20.81 -2.26 -9.86
CA ARG A 37 -20.14 -1.95 -8.58
C ARG A 37 -18.92 -1.08 -8.87
N PHE A 38 -18.70 -0.05 -8.06
CA PHE A 38 -17.47 0.74 -8.12
C PHE A 38 -16.74 0.77 -6.78
N LEU A 39 -17.32 1.37 -5.74
CA LEU A 39 -16.67 1.55 -4.44
C LEU A 39 -17.37 0.74 -3.37
N GLY A 40 -16.63 -0.16 -2.71
CA GLY A 40 -17.15 -1.10 -1.72
C GLY A 40 -16.63 -0.83 -0.32
N THR A 41 -17.51 -0.93 0.68
CA THR A 41 -17.18 -0.85 2.11
C THR A 41 -17.82 -2.00 2.88
N ARG A 42 -17.36 -2.26 4.10
CA ARG A 42 -17.95 -3.25 5.01
C ARG A 42 -18.38 -2.55 6.28
N GLU A 43 -19.63 -2.72 6.68
CA GLU A 43 -20.16 -2.15 7.92
C GLU A 43 -20.14 -3.13 9.09
N TYR A 44 -20.14 -2.60 10.31
CA TYR A 44 -20.34 -3.43 11.50
C TYR A 44 -21.80 -3.90 11.58
N LEU A 45 -21.98 -5.20 11.81
CA LEU A 45 -23.25 -5.77 12.21
C LEU A 45 -23.47 -5.54 13.71
N ASN A 46 -24.71 -5.68 14.17
CA ASN A 46 -25.06 -5.65 15.60
C ASN A 46 -24.30 -6.70 16.46
N THR A 47 -23.71 -7.70 15.81
CA THR A 47 -22.85 -8.73 16.42
C THR A 47 -21.42 -8.27 16.70
N GLY A 48 -21.02 -7.07 16.26
CA GLY A 48 -19.65 -6.55 16.37
C GLY A 48 -18.68 -7.07 15.30
N PHE A 49 -19.14 -7.95 14.41
CA PHE A 49 -18.39 -8.39 13.23
C PHE A 49 -18.74 -7.55 12.01
N ARG A 50 -17.81 -7.43 11.06
CA ARG A 50 -18.10 -6.75 9.80
C ARG A 50 -18.83 -7.66 8.81
N GLY A 51 -19.88 -7.11 8.20
CA GLY A 51 -20.76 -7.80 7.26
C GLY A 51 -20.13 -8.03 5.89
N ALA A 52 -20.97 -8.37 4.93
CA ALA A 52 -20.61 -8.42 3.51
C ALA A 52 -20.17 -7.02 3.00
N TYR A 53 -19.62 -6.97 1.78
CA TYR A 53 -19.43 -5.69 1.13
C TYR A 53 -20.76 -5.08 0.68
N GLU A 54 -20.90 -3.78 0.92
CA GLU A 54 -21.93 -2.91 0.37
C GLU A 54 -21.28 -1.96 -0.63
N TRP A 55 -21.99 -1.65 -1.72
CA TRP A 55 -21.38 -1.04 -2.90
C TRP A 55 -22.15 0.20 -3.36
N TYR A 56 -21.40 1.21 -3.77
CA TYR A 56 -21.89 2.26 -4.65
C TYR A 56 -21.69 1.86 -6.10
N SER A 57 -22.68 2.14 -6.94
CA SER A 57 -22.55 1.97 -8.39
C SER A 57 -21.69 3.09 -9.00
N TYR A 58 -21.24 2.92 -10.24
CA TYR A 58 -20.57 4.01 -10.97
C TYR A 58 -21.46 5.25 -11.08
N GLN A 59 -22.76 5.07 -11.34
CA GLN A 59 -23.71 6.18 -11.40
C GLN A 59 -23.87 6.88 -10.05
N ASP A 60 -23.95 6.13 -8.95
CA ASP A 60 -24.02 6.72 -7.61
C ASP A 60 -22.78 7.58 -7.34
N VAL A 61 -21.58 7.05 -7.61
CA VAL A 61 -20.32 7.77 -7.34
C VAL A 61 -20.20 9.04 -8.19
N ASP A 62 -20.46 8.96 -9.49
CA ASP A 62 -20.43 10.12 -10.38
C ASP A 62 -21.36 11.25 -9.90
N ARG A 63 -22.58 10.89 -9.50
CA ARG A 63 -23.55 11.84 -8.93
C ARG A 63 -23.09 12.45 -7.62
N ILE A 64 -22.60 11.63 -6.68
CA ILE A 64 -22.11 12.16 -5.39
C ILE A 64 -20.92 13.09 -5.62
N CYS A 65 -20.01 12.76 -6.55
CA CYS A 65 -18.88 13.62 -6.89
C CYS A 65 -19.33 14.96 -7.47
N ALA A 66 -20.32 14.97 -8.38
CA ALA A 66 -20.88 16.19 -8.95
C ALA A 66 -21.53 17.08 -7.90
N LEU A 67 -22.32 16.49 -7.01
CA LEU A 67 -22.97 17.21 -5.91
C LEU A 67 -21.95 17.73 -4.89
N LEU A 68 -20.94 16.95 -4.55
CA LEU A 68 -19.87 17.40 -3.66
C LEU A 68 -19.06 18.54 -4.28
N ALA A 69 -18.73 18.46 -5.57
CA ALA A 69 -18.03 19.53 -6.29
C ALA A 69 -18.83 20.85 -6.27
N GLN A 70 -20.15 20.77 -6.47
CA GLN A 70 -21.02 21.94 -6.31
C GLN A 70 -21.04 22.43 -4.86
N GLY A 71 -21.17 21.54 -3.88
CA GLY A 71 -21.14 21.88 -2.47
C GLY A 71 -19.85 22.61 -2.06
N LEU A 72 -18.70 22.18 -2.59
CA LEU A 72 -17.40 22.85 -2.40
C LEU A 72 -17.39 24.27 -2.98
N THR A 73 -18.00 24.45 -4.16
CA THR A 73 -18.13 25.76 -4.79
C THR A 73 -19.05 26.70 -3.98
N GLU A 74 -20.16 26.19 -3.44
CA GLU A 74 -21.11 26.98 -2.64
C GLU A 74 -20.50 27.46 -1.31
N ILE A 75 -19.58 26.70 -0.71
CA ILE A 75 -18.84 27.14 0.48
C ILE A 75 -17.64 28.04 0.14
N GLY A 76 -17.46 28.42 -1.13
CA GLY A 76 -16.54 29.48 -1.56
C GLY A 76 -15.21 29.01 -2.14
N LEU A 77 -14.98 27.71 -2.31
CA LEU A 77 -13.76 27.20 -2.93
C LEU A 77 -13.76 27.49 -4.43
N LYS A 78 -12.58 27.80 -4.96
CA LYS A 78 -12.36 28.18 -6.36
C LYS A 78 -11.37 27.24 -7.03
N ARG A 79 -11.38 27.23 -8.36
CA ARG A 79 -10.36 26.53 -9.15
C ARG A 79 -8.95 26.95 -8.73
N GLY A 80 -8.07 25.98 -8.52
CA GLY A 80 -6.70 26.18 -8.05
C GLY A 80 -6.54 26.20 -6.53
N ASP A 81 -7.64 26.29 -5.76
CA ASP A 81 -7.58 26.10 -4.31
C ASP A 81 -7.13 24.69 -3.97
N LYS A 82 -6.56 24.51 -2.77
CA LYS A 82 -5.95 23.26 -2.32
C LYS A 82 -6.73 22.66 -1.16
N ALA A 83 -7.05 21.36 -1.28
CA ALA A 83 -7.83 20.61 -0.30
C ALA A 83 -7.01 19.46 0.29
N GLY A 84 -6.87 19.44 1.62
CA GLY A 84 -6.23 18.35 2.35
C GLY A 84 -7.17 17.17 2.59
N ILE A 85 -6.66 15.94 2.56
CA ILE A 85 -7.35 14.79 3.17
C ILE A 85 -6.41 14.07 4.13
N ILE A 86 -6.87 13.86 5.38
CA ILE A 86 -6.22 13.00 6.37
C ILE A 86 -7.19 11.90 6.85
N SER A 87 -7.07 10.71 6.27
CA SER A 87 -7.93 9.57 6.62
C SER A 87 -7.30 8.27 6.18
N SER A 88 -7.64 7.19 6.86
CA SER A 88 -7.50 5.84 6.31
C SER A 88 -8.39 5.67 5.05
N ASN A 89 -8.13 4.62 4.27
CA ASN A 89 -8.89 4.34 3.05
C ASN A 89 -10.39 4.19 3.34
N ARG A 90 -11.20 4.89 2.54
CA ARG A 90 -12.66 4.82 2.58
C ARG A 90 -13.24 5.31 1.25
N THR A 91 -14.51 5.00 1.01
CA THR A 91 -15.23 5.41 -0.21
C THR A 91 -15.21 6.92 -0.37
N GLU A 92 -15.48 7.66 0.71
CA GLU A 92 -15.58 9.12 0.71
C GLU A 92 -14.26 9.77 0.31
N TRP A 93 -13.12 9.17 0.67
CA TRP A 93 -11.80 9.64 0.24
C TRP A 93 -11.71 9.71 -1.29
N THR A 94 -12.14 8.63 -1.95
CA THR A 94 -12.13 8.53 -3.42
C THR A 94 -13.09 9.52 -4.05
N ILE A 95 -14.26 9.70 -3.42
CA ILE A 95 -15.26 10.68 -3.87
C ILE A 95 -14.71 12.10 -3.77
N VAL A 96 -14.02 12.46 -2.67
CA VAL A 96 -13.39 13.78 -2.52
C VAL A 96 -12.32 13.98 -3.60
N ASP A 97 -11.52 12.97 -3.92
CA ASP A 97 -10.49 13.06 -4.98
C ASP A 97 -11.11 13.44 -6.33
N PHE A 98 -12.14 12.70 -6.76
CA PHE A 98 -12.86 13.00 -8.00
C PHE A 98 -13.62 14.34 -7.95
N ALA A 99 -14.29 14.65 -6.83
CA ALA A 99 -15.03 15.90 -6.68
C ALA A 99 -14.11 17.13 -6.72
N CYS A 100 -12.93 17.06 -6.08
CA CYS A 100 -11.92 18.11 -6.18
C CYS A 100 -11.49 18.30 -7.63
N SER A 101 -11.21 17.21 -8.34
CA SER A 101 -10.88 17.25 -9.75
C SER A 101 -11.99 17.84 -10.64
N ILE A 102 -13.26 17.55 -10.35
CA ILE A 102 -14.42 18.13 -11.06
C ILE A 102 -14.49 19.65 -10.81
N ALA A 103 -14.27 20.08 -9.58
CA ALA A 103 -14.28 21.50 -9.20
C ALA A 103 -13.00 22.27 -9.61
N GLY A 104 -11.98 21.58 -10.14
CA GLY A 104 -10.67 22.17 -10.43
C GLY A 104 -9.86 22.54 -9.17
N ILE A 105 -10.16 21.89 -8.05
CA ILE A 105 -9.43 21.99 -6.77
C ILE A 105 -8.29 20.98 -6.78
N VAL A 106 -7.12 21.40 -6.30
CA VAL A 106 -5.92 20.55 -6.24
C VAL A 106 -5.95 19.74 -4.94
N LEU A 107 -5.90 18.42 -5.07
CA LEU A 107 -5.91 17.55 -3.90
C LEU A 107 -4.51 17.43 -3.27
N VAL A 108 -4.43 17.59 -1.95
CA VAL A 108 -3.21 17.40 -1.16
C VAL A 108 -3.42 16.24 -0.19
N PRO A 109 -3.16 14.99 -0.61
CA PRO A 109 -3.25 13.86 0.28
C PRO A 109 -2.21 13.92 1.41
N ILE A 110 -2.66 13.74 2.64
CA ILE A 110 -1.82 13.68 3.84
C ILE A 110 -1.88 12.25 4.39
N TYR A 111 -0.72 11.69 4.69
CA TYR A 111 -0.67 10.36 5.30
C TYR A 111 -1.22 10.43 6.72
N ASP A 112 -2.17 9.57 7.04
CA ASP A 112 -2.81 9.53 8.35
C ASP A 112 -1.86 9.06 9.48
N THR A 113 -0.66 8.58 9.12
CA THR A 113 0.44 8.15 9.99
C THR A 113 1.53 9.22 10.15
N GLN A 114 1.45 10.34 9.43
CA GLN A 114 2.38 11.46 9.63
C GLN A 114 2.28 12.06 11.04
N SER A 115 3.38 12.68 11.46
CA SER A 115 3.46 13.44 12.71
C SER A 115 2.65 14.74 12.59
N ALA A 116 2.21 15.30 13.71
CA ALA A 116 1.50 16.58 13.72
C ALA A 116 2.36 17.73 13.13
N GLU A 117 3.67 17.69 13.34
CA GLU A 117 4.62 18.66 12.79
C GLU A 117 4.74 18.57 11.26
N ASP A 118 4.85 17.36 10.72
CA ASP A 118 4.87 17.14 9.27
C ASP A 118 3.55 17.60 8.64
N ILE A 119 2.43 17.29 9.29
CA ILE A 119 1.09 17.74 8.85
C ILE A 119 1.04 19.26 8.83
N ALA A 120 1.48 19.92 9.91
CA ALA A 120 1.50 21.38 10.00
C ALA A 120 2.31 22.02 8.89
N TYR A 121 3.49 21.47 8.62
CA TYR A 121 4.34 21.92 7.53
C TYR A 121 3.62 21.78 6.17
N VAL A 122 3.04 20.62 5.88
CA VAL A 122 2.32 20.39 4.62
C VAL A 122 1.13 21.34 4.47
N CYS A 123 0.35 21.55 5.53
CA CYS A 123 -0.78 22.47 5.51
C CYS A 123 -0.36 23.91 5.19
N GLN A 124 0.78 24.34 5.74
CA GLN A 124 1.32 25.67 5.52
C GLN A 124 1.93 25.80 4.12
N ASP A 125 2.79 24.87 3.72
CA ASP A 125 3.50 24.90 2.44
C ASP A 125 2.52 24.82 1.25
N ALA A 126 1.48 23.99 1.37
CA ALA A 126 0.43 23.87 0.37
C ALA A 126 -0.66 24.96 0.48
N GLU A 127 -0.67 25.80 1.51
CA GLU A 127 -1.71 26.81 1.76
C GLU A 127 -3.13 26.22 1.70
N LEU A 128 -3.38 25.17 2.49
CA LEU A 128 -4.66 24.46 2.47
C LEU A 128 -5.80 25.34 3.00
N LYS A 129 -6.87 25.49 2.21
CA LYS A 129 -8.10 26.18 2.67
C LYS A 129 -9.05 25.25 3.40
N ILE A 130 -9.14 24.01 2.93
CA ILE A 130 -10.06 23.00 3.45
C ILE A 130 -9.29 21.73 3.82
N CYS A 131 -9.71 21.07 4.91
CA CYS A 131 -9.19 19.76 5.27
C CYS A 131 -10.32 18.78 5.57
N PHE A 132 -10.36 17.68 4.83
CA PHE A 132 -11.21 16.53 5.12
C PHE A 132 -10.49 15.58 6.08
N SER A 133 -11.15 15.13 7.13
CA SER A 133 -10.58 14.23 8.13
C SER A 133 -11.53 13.10 8.49
N SER A 134 -11.00 11.92 8.76
CA SER A 134 -11.75 10.95 9.57
C SER A 134 -11.83 11.42 11.02
N LEU A 135 -12.87 11.00 11.73
CA LEU A 135 -13.13 11.43 13.11
C LEU A 135 -11.94 11.10 14.03
N ASP A 136 -11.35 9.91 13.87
CA ASP A 136 -10.19 9.41 14.61
C ASP A 136 -8.85 10.07 14.23
N ARG A 137 -8.86 11.06 13.33
CA ARG A 137 -7.68 11.84 12.92
C ARG A 137 -7.79 13.33 13.22
N LEU A 138 -8.92 13.81 13.73
CA LEU A 138 -9.12 15.23 14.08
C LEU A 138 -8.06 15.76 15.06
N GLU A 139 -7.67 14.97 16.07
CA GLU A 139 -6.64 15.39 17.04
C GLU A 139 -5.28 15.69 16.37
N LYS A 140 -4.95 15.05 15.23
CA LYS A 140 -3.69 15.30 14.52
C LYS A 140 -3.64 16.67 13.84
N ILE A 141 -4.80 17.23 13.50
CA ILE A 141 -4.91 18.55 12.86
C ILE A 141 -5.31 19.65 13.85
N LYS A 142 -5.58 19.32 15.11
CA LYS A 142 -6.05 20.26 16.13
C LYS A 142 -5.09 21.43 16.35
N ALA A 143 -3.77 21.17 16.36
CA ALA A 143 -2.76 22.21 16.53
C ALA A 143 -2.69 23.20 15.36
N VAL A 144 -3.26 22.83 14.20
CA VAL A 144 -3.25 23.62 12.96
C VAL A 144 -4.65 23.95 12.48
N LYS A 145 -5.67 23.76 13.32
CA LYS A 145 -7.07 23.99 12.97
C LYS A 145 -7.33 25.41 12.46
N ASP A 146 -6.64 26.39 13.04
CA ASP A 146 -6.77 27.81 12.70
C ASP A 146 -6.08 28.18 11.37
N LYS A 147 -5.44 27.20 10.72
CA LYS A 147 -4.88 27.34 9.36
C LYS A 147 -5.87 27.00 8.27
N PHE A 148 -6.98 26.34 8.61
CA PHE A 148 -8.04 26.00 7.65
C PHE A 148 -9.19 27.00 7.76
N GLU A 149 -9.74 27.39 6.61
CA GLU A 149 -11.02 28.08 6.56
C GLU A 149 -12.17 27.11 6.88
N THR A 150 -12.01 25.83 6.52
CA THR A 150 -13.03 24.80 6.70
C THR A 150 -12.42 23.46 7.08
N VAL A 151 -12.96 22.83 8.13
CA VAL A 151 -12.69 21.43 8.46
C VAL A 151 -13.93 20.59 8.19
N VAL A 152 -13.77 19.54 7.38
CA VAL A 152 -14.84 18.60 7.02
C VAL A 152 -14.56 17.25 7.65
N VAL A 153 -15.52 16.70 8.40
CA VAL A 153 -15.40 15.35 8.93
C VAL A 153 -16.19 14.35 8.07
N PHE A 154 -15.62 13.18 7.82
CA PHE A 154 -16.34 12.09 7.17
C PHE A 154 -17.37 11.45 8.13
N ASP A 155 -18.58 11.21 7.64
CA ASP A 155 -19.74 10.85 8.45
C ASP A 155 -20.62 9.72 7.83
N ASP A 156 -20.03 8.90 6.96
CA ASP A 156 -20.74 7.77 6.34
C ASP A 156 -20.85 6.55 7.25
N ARG A 157 -19.78 6.23 7.99
CA ARG A 157 -19.79 5.07 8.88
C ARG A 157 -20.78 5.30 10.01
N VAL A 158 -21.51 4.25 10.35
CA VAL A 158 -22.65 4.36 11.29
C VAL A 158 -22.19 4.74 12.70
N ASP A 159 -20.99 4.29 13.10
CA ASP A 159 -20.34 4.66 14.36
C ASP A 159 -19.88 6.12 14.38
N ASP A 160 -19.21 6.59 13.31
CA ASP A 160 -18.84 8.00 13.13
C ASP A 160 -20.09 8.90 13.25
N ARG A 161 -21.18 8.53 12.55
CA ARG A 161 -22.45 9.26 12.53
C ARG A 161 -23.11 9.33 13.91
N ALA A 162 -23.12 8.22 14.66
CA ALA A 162 -23.69 8.17 16.00
C ALA A 162 -22.96 9.11 16.97
N TYR A 163 -21.63 9.16 16.86
CA TYR A 163 -20.82 10.08 17.65
C TYR A 163 -21.09 11.53 17.28
N LEU A 164 -21.08 11.85 15.98
CA LEU A 164 -21.33 13.21 15.49
C LEU A 164 -22.71 13.73 15.85
N GLN A 165 -23.75 12.88 15.80
CA GLN A 165 -25.11 13.25 16.23
C GLN A 165 -25.19 13.69 17.69
N GLN A 166 -24.33 13.17 18.57
CA GLN A 166 -24.31 13.57 19.98
C GLN A 166 -23.46 14.81 20.26
N LYS A 167 -22.48 15.09 19.39
CA LYS A 167 -21.39 16.04 19.69
C LYS A 167 -21.37 17.28 18.81
N LEU A 168 -21.92 17.19 17.60
CA LEU A 168 -21.96 18.29 16.63
C LEU A 168 -23.32 19.00 16.68
N ASP A 169 -23.35 20.30 16.37
CA ASP A 169 -24.60 21.03 16.17
C ASP A 169 -25.42 20.37 15.04
N ALA A 170 -26.69 20.11 15.31
CA ALA A 170 -27.61 19.47 14.35
C ALA A 170 -27.71 20.20 13.00
N LYS A 171 -27.43 21.51 12.94
CA LYS A 171 -27.41 22.29 11.69
C LYS A 171 -26.26 21.90 10.75
N LEU A 172 -25.16 21.40 11.31
CA LEU A 172 -23.98 20.93 10.56
C LEU A 172 -24.15 19.52 10.03
N LEU A 173 -25.17 18.80 10.52
CA LEU A 173 -25.52 17.46 10.05
C LEU A 173 -26.53 17.57 8.90
N PRO A 174 -26.49 16.64 7.93
CA PRO A 174 -27.50 16.61 6.90
C PRO A 174 -28.84 16.14 7.48
N ALA A 175 -29.94 16.66 6.95
CA ALA A 175 -31.28 16.21 7.36
C ALA A 175 -31.57 14.81 6.82
N ASN A 176 -31.23 14.58 5.55
CA ASN A 176 -31.42 13.32 4.84
C ASN A 176 -30.15 12.99 4.05
N VAL A 177 -29.85 11.71 3.92
CA VAL A 177 -28.80 11.21 3.01
C VAL A 177 -29.47 10.51 1.83
N TYR A 178 -29.05 10.91 0.63
CA TYR A 178 -29.65 10.48 -0.64
C TYR A 178 -29.06 9.17 -1.17
N PHE A 179 -27.80 8.91 -0.85
CA PHE A 179 -27.06 7.79 -1.42
C PHE A 179 -26.66 6.83 -0.32
N GLN A 180 -26.96 5.56 -0.56
CA GLN A 180 -26.61 4.47 0.34
C GLN A 180 -25.97 3.35 -0.47
N PRO A 181 -24.87 2.77 0.03
CA PRO A 181 -24.31 1.61 -0.61
C PRO A 181 -25.33 0.47 -0.49
N ARG A 182 -25.46 -0.33 -1.55
CA ARG A 182 -26.43 -1.43 -1.61
C ARG A 182 -25.73 -2.76 -1.35
N ALA A 183 -26.47 -3.70 -0.80
CA ALA A 183 -25.97 -5.04 -0.53
C ALA A 183 -25.45 -5.71 -1.81
N GLN A 184 -24.43 -6.55 -1.68
CA GLN A 184 -23.87 -7.32 -2.78
C GLN A 184 -24.92 -8.08 -3.59
N THR A 185 -25.98 -8.62 -2.96
CA THR A 185 -27.04 -9.38 -3.64
C THR A 185 -27.80 -8.57 -4.68
N VAL A 186 -27.97 -7.26 -4.47
CA VAL A 186 -28.60 -6.36 -5.45
C VAL A 186 -27.73 -6.26 -6.71
N PHE A 187 -26.42 -6.10 -6.53
CA PHE A 187 -25.51 -6.05 -7.66
C PHE A 187 -25.27 -7.42 -8.30
N ASP A 188 -25.44 -8.51 -7.55
CA ASP A 188 -25.39 -9.87 -8.10
C ASP A 188 -26.53 -10.08 -9.12
N GLU A 189 -27.66 -9.39 -8.99
CA GLU A 189 -28.74 -9.40 -9.99
C GLU A 189 -28.32 -8.63 -11.25
N PHE A 190 -27.78 -7.42 -11.11
CA PHE A 190 -27.24 -6.66 -12.25
C PHE A 190 -26.12 -7.42 -12.98
N ASP A 191 -25.24 -8.10 -12.25
CA ASP A 191 -24.20 -8.92 -12.86
C ASP A 191 -24.75 -10.08 -13.69
N LYS A 192 -25.88 -10.68 -13.27
CA LYS A 192 -26.52 -11.75 -14.03
C LYS A 192 -27.09 -11.21 -15.33
N GLU A 193 -27.74 -10.04 -15.27
CA GLU A 193 -28.27 -9.35 -16.45
C GLU A 193 -27.17 -8.96 -17.44
N GLU A 194 -26.03 -8.47 -16.95
CA GLU A 194 -24.87 -8.14 -17.80
C GLU A 194 -24.06 -9.38 -18.25
N GLY A 195 -24.39 -10.57 -17.73
CA GLY A 195 -23.70 -11.83 -18.06
C GLY A 195 -22.31 -11.98 -17.43
N ILE A 196 -22.01 -11.20 -16.39
CA ILE A 196 -20.70 -11.14 -15.71
C ILE A 196 -20.73 -11.75 -14.29
N TYR A 197 -21.81 -12.47 -13.95
CA TYR A 197 -22.01 -13.04 -12.63
C TYR A 197 -21.07 -14.23 -12.32
N ASP A 198 -20.35 -14.14 -11.19
CA ASP A 198 -19.51 -15.21 -10.65
C ASP A 198 -19.96 -15.60 -9.23
N PRO A 199 -20.82 -16.62 -9.08
CA PRO A 199 -21.38 -17.03 -7.78
C PRO A 199 -20.29 -17.50 -6.81
N ALA A 200 -20.57 -17.53 -5.51
CA ALA A 200 -19.63 -18.06 -4.52
C ALA A 200 -19.59 -19.61 -4.57
N PRO A 201 -18.40 -20.25 -4.55
CA PRO A 201 -18.27 -21.71 -4.68
C PRO A 201 -18.80 -22.49 -3.46
N GLU A 202 -19.15 -21.82 -2.37
CA GLU A 202 -19.89 -22.38 -1.24
C GLU A 202 -20.91 -21.32 -0.81
N ASN A 203 -22.17 -21.73 -0.61
CA ASN A 203 -23.24 -20.89 -0.06
C ASN A 203 -22.77 -20.35 1.29
N LYS A 204 -22.14 -19.17 1.31
CA LYS A 204 -22.09 -18.32 2.50
C LYS A 204 -23.54 -17.91 2.74
N ALA A 205 -24.30 -18.79 3.39
CA ALA A 205 -25.26 -18.30 4.33
C ALA A 205 -24.41 -17.50 5.33
N TYR A 206 -24.30 -16.19 5.10
CA TYR A 206 -24.23 -15.27 6.23
C TYR A 206 -25.28 -15.79 7.21
N PRO A 207 -24.97 -15.90 8.52
CA PRO A 207 -25.94 -16.39 9.50
C PRO A 207 -27.28 -15.77 9.14
N LYS A 208 -28.26 -16.63 8.78
CA LYS A 208 -29.52 -16.19 8.18
C LYS A 208 -29.99 -15.04 9.04
N VAL A 209 -29.81 -13.82 8.55
CA VAL A 209 -30.52 -12.69 9.12
C VAL A 209 -31.96 -13.12 8.90
N ASP A 210 -32.74 -13.16 9.97
CA ASP A 210 -34.04 -13.84 10.02
C ASP A 210 -34.93 -13.42 8.84
N LYS A 211 -36.08 -14.06 8.59
CA LYS A 211 -36.94 -13.65 7.46
C LYS A 211 -37.38 -12.18 7.48
N ASP A 212 -37.14 -11.47 8.59
CA ASP A 212 -37.26 -10.01 8.79
C ASP A 212 -35.91 -9.24 8.67
N GLY A 213 -34.88 -9.89 8.12
CA GLY A 213 -33.45 -9.68 8.31
C GLY A 213 -32.78 -8.54 7.55
N TYR A 214 -33.49 -7.43 7.45
CA TYR A 214 -32.87 -6.10 7.38
C TYR A 214 -33.01 -5.35 8.72
N SER A 215 -33.66 -5.96 9.73
CA SER A 215 -34.00 -5.31 11.00
C SER A 215 -32.82 -5.09 11.96
N ASP A 216 -31.64 -5.68 11.71
CA ASP A 216 -30.55 -5.75 12.69
C ASP A 216 -29.15 -5.39 12.15
N GLN A 217 -29.05 -4.83 10.93
CA GLN A 217 -27.93 -3.93 10.64
C GLN A 217 -28.16 -2.66 11.47
N ILE A 218 -27.12 -2.15 12.14
CA ILE A 218 -27.30 -0.99 13.00
C ILE A 218 -27.87 0.16 12.15
N CYS A 219 -29.10 0.56 12.50
CA CYS A 219 -30.03 1.38 11.72
C CYS A 219 -29.39 2.46 10.83
N ARG A 220 -29.32 2.21 9.51
CA ARG A 220 -29.50 3.28 8.53
C ARG A 220 -31.02 3.44 8.33
N LEU A 221 -31.62 4.31 9.14
CA LEU A 221 -33.06 4.44 9.38
C LEU A 221 -33.89 4.57 8.09
N ARG A 222 -35.02 3.83 8.08
CA ARG A 222 -36.19 3.86 7.19
C ARG A 222 -36.01 4.60 5.85
N ARG A 223 -36.02 3.82 4.77
CA ARG A 223 -36.45 4.28 3.45
C ARG A 223 -37.82 4.94 3.64
N ASN A 224 -37.92 6.25 3.51
CA ASN A 224 -39.24 6.86 3.35
C ASN A 224 -39.78 6.55 1.94
N GLN A 225 -41.06 6.81 1.69
CA GLN A 225 -41.73 6.46 0.41
C GLN A 225 -41.01 7.04 -0.84
N ASN A 226 -40.10 8.00 -0.64
CA ASN A 226 -39.37 8.71 -1.68
C ASN A 226 -37.89 8.26 -1.81
N GLY A 227 -37.47 7.19 -1.12
CA GLY A 227 -36.11 6.64 -1.27
C GLY A 227 -35.02 7.28 -0.41
N PHE A 228 -35.36 8.21 0.49
CA PHE A 228 -34.39 8.84 1.38
C PHE A 228 -34.11 8.02 2.62
N PHE A 229 -32.93 8.28 3.20
CA PHE A 229 -32.51 7.74 4.48
C PHE A 229 -32.37 8.84 5.51
N SER A 230 -32.93 8.61 6.69
CA SER A 230 -32.72 9.51 7.82
C SER A 230 -31.26 9.45 8.26
N TYR A 231 -30.61 10.61 8.33
CA TYR A 231 -29.28 10.71 8.94
C TYR A 231 -29.34 10.43 10.45
N LYS A 232 -30.49 10.67 11.08
CA LYS A 232 -30.67 10.41 12.51
C LYS A 232 -30.55 8.91 12.80
N ILE A 233 -29.74 8.53 13.78
CA ILE A 233 -29.66 7.19 14.37
C ILE A 233 -30.58 7.16 15.60
N GLU A 234 -31.31 6.04 15.79
CA GLU A 234 -32.19 5.88 16.96
C GLU A 234 -31.39 5.86 18.26
N GLU A 235 -31.92 6.51 19.30
CA GLU A 235 -31.22 6.69 20.58
C GLU A 235 -30.78 5.38 21.24
N LYS A 236 -31.57 4.31 21.07
CA LYS A 236 -31.24 2.99 21.63
C LYS A 236 -29.91 2.42 21.10
N TRP A 237 -29.50 2.79 19.88
CA TRP A 237 -28.26 2.33 19.26
C TRP A 237 -27.07 3.24 19.53
N LEU A 238 -27.32 4.51 19.85
CA LEU A 238 -26.28 5.50 20.07
C LEU A 238 -25.28 5.03 21.14
N SER A 239 -25.75 4.52 22.28
CA SER A 239 -24.88 4.05 23.37
C SER A 239 -24.03 2.81 23.02
N ILE A 240 -24.43 2.04 22.01
CA ILE A 240 -23.70 0.85 21.53
C ILE A 240 -22.63 1.29 20.54
N LEU A 241 -23.01 2.12 19.56
CA LEU A 241 -22.14 2.60 18.49
C LEU A 241 -21.05 3.56 18.97
N THR A 242 -21.33 4.41 19.95
CA THR A 242 -20.31 5.38 20.42
C THR A 242 -19.22 4.73 21.25
N LYS A 243 -19.40 3.48 21.73
CA LYS A 243 -18.35 2.77 22.50
C LYS A 243 -17.15 2.39 21.65
N SER A 244 -17.32 2.18 20.34
CA SER A 244 -16.22 1.85 19.43
C SER A 244 -15.45 3.10 18.95
N THR A 245 -16.02 4.29 19.14
CA THR A 245 -15.46 5.55 18.64
C THR A 245 -14.62 6.23 19.73
N LYS A 246 -13.34 6.49 19.44
CA LYS A 246 -12.49 7.27 20.35
C LYS A 246 -13.02 8.71 20.42
N ALA A 247 -13.05 9.29 21.62
CA ALA A 247 -13.47 10.69 21.77
C ALA A 247 -12.54 11.60 20.97
N ALA A 248 -13.13 12.44 20.11
CA ALA A 248 -12.42 13.42 19.29
C ALA A 248 -13.00 14.81 19.56
N ASP A 249 -12.14 15.83 19.64
CA ASP A 249 -12.59 17.22 19.69
C ASP A 249 -13.18 17.63 18.34
N VAL A 250 -14.51 17.78 18.30
CA VAL A 250 -15.27 18.20 17.10
C VAL A 250 -15.60 19.69 17.11
N SER A 251 -15.13 20.47 18.08
CA SER A 251 -15.51 21.88 18.26
C SER A 251 -15.13 22.79 17.10
N PHE A 252 -14.16 22.37 16.29
CA PHE A 252 -13.65 23.09 15.12
C PHE A 252 -14.08 22.47 13.78
N VAL A 253 -14.97 21.48 13.79
CA VAL A 253 -15.56 20.92 12.57
C VAL A 253 -16.58 21.92 12.02
N SER A 254 -16.38 22.33 10.78
CA SER A 254 -17.24 23.30 10.09
C SER A 254 -18.38 22.61 9.34
N HIS A 255 -18.12 21.44 8.76
CA HIS A 255 -19.10 20.69 7.97
C HIS A 255 -18.88 19.18 8.12
N THR A 256 -19.91 18.39 7.82
CA THR A 256 -19.71 16.97 7.51
C THR A 256 -19.70 16.73 6.00
N PHE A 257 -19.14 15.60 5.58
CA PHE A 257 -19.08 15.20 4.17
C PHE A 257 -20.48 15.20 3.53
N TRP A 258 -21.45 14.50 4.14
CA TRP A 258 -22.80 14.45 3.59
C TRP A 258 -23.55 15.78 3.67
N LYS A 259 -23.19 16.68 4.60
CA LYS A 259 -23.72 18.04 4.62
C LYS A 259 -23.30 18.83 3.38
N LEU A 260 -22.04 18.72 2.95
CA LEU A 260 -21.59 19.38 1.72
C LEU A 260 -22.27 18.81 0.47
N VAL A 261 -22.46 17.49 0.41
CA VAL A 261 -23.23 16.85 -0.67
C VAL A 261 -24.68 17.38 -0.69
N GLN A 262 -25.32 17.55 0.48
CA GLN A 262 -26.65 18.15 0.59
C GLN A 262 -26.67 19.60 0.08
N LEU A 263 -25.66 20.43 0.40
CA LEU A 263 -25.58 21.80 -0.12
C LEU A 263 -25.53 21.85 -1.65
N GLY A 264 -24.71 20.98 -2.27
CA GLY A 264 -24.68 20.87 -3.72
C GLY A 264 -26.01 20.37 -4.30
N TYR A 265 -26.67 19.44 -3.61
CA TYR A 265 -28.01 18.98 -3.99
C TYR A 265 -29.05 20.11 -4.00
N GLU A 266 -29.12 20.91 -2.93
CA GLU A 266 -30.06 22.03 -2.79
C GLU A 266 -29.85 23.13 -3.85
N LYS A 267 -28.69 23.14 -4.51
CA LYS A 267 -28.39 24.06 -5.61
C LYS A 267 -28.99 23.62 -6.95
N PHE A 268 -28.96 22.32 -7.24
CA PHE A 268 -29.48 21.78 -8.50
C PHE A 268 -30.97 21.50 -8.47
N PHE A 269 -31.49 21.16 -7.30
CA PHE A 269 -32.87 20.70 -7.15
C PHE A 269 -33.61 21.59 -6.15
N SER A 270 -34.79 22.07 -6.56
CA SER A 270 -35.63 22.92 -5.71
C SER A 270 -36.12 22.16 -4.47
N LYS A 271 -36.35 22.86 -3.36
CA LYS A 271 -36.95 22.27 -2.14
C LYS A 271 -38.40 21.80 -2.33
N ASP A 272 -39.09 22.28 -3.38
CA ASP A 272 -40.53 22.10 -3.58
C ASP A 272 -40.91 20.98 -4.55
N THR A 273 -39.96 20.43 -5.32
CA THR A 273 -40.22 19.30 -6.21
C THR A 273 -40.07 17.99 -5.45
N ASN A 274 -41.18 17.32 -5.15
CA ASN A 274 -41.25 15.90 -4.74
C ASN A 274 -40.64 14.91 -5.77
N GLU A 275 -39.95 15.40 -6.81
CA GLU A 275 -39.30 14.65 -7.89
C GLU A 275 -38.00 13.93 -7.47
N MET A 276 -37.69 13.88 -6.19
CA MET A 276 -36.55 13.10 -5.69
C MET A 276 -36.78 11.59 -5.68
N ALA A 277 -38.03 11.15 -5.84
CA ALA A 277 -38.36 9.75 -5.68
C ALA A 277 -37.88 8.86 -6.84
N HIS A 278 -37.68 9.39 -8.07
CA HIS A 278 -37.63 8.54 -9.28
C HIS A 278 -36.54 8.80 -10.32
N SER A 279 -35.71 9.83 -10.28
CA SER A 279 -35.07 10.22 -11.54
C SER A 279 -33.63 9.71 -11.74
N ASN A 280 -33.45 9.02 -12.86
CA ASN A 280 -32.22 9.02 -13.64
C ASN A 280 -31.76 10.45 -14.07
N THR A 281 -32.20 11.53 -13.39
CA THR A 281 -31.80 12.91 -13.72
C THR A 281 -30.31 13.04 -13.57
N GLU A 282 -29.70 13.46 -14.66
CA GLU A 282 -28.28 13.66 -14.79
C GLU A 282 -27.90 14.95 -14.06
N VAL A 283 -26.96 14.88 -13.12
CA VAL A 283 -26.37 16.10 -12.53
C VAL A 283 -25.36 16.64 -13.56
N PRO A 284 -25.48 17.91 -13.98
CA PRO A 284 -24.53 18.51 -14.92
C PRO A 284 -23.12 18.49 -14.33
N VAL A 285 -22.15 18.06 -15.13
CA VAL A 285 -20.73 18.09 -14.80
C VAL A 285 -20.00 18.71 -15.98
N ASP A 286 -19.34 19.85 -15.77
CA ASP A 286 -18.41 20.38 -16.76
C ASP A 286 -17.08 19.63 -16.66
N VAL A 287 -16.93 18.61 -17.51
CA VAL A 287 -15.70 17.80 -17.58
C VAL A 287 -14.51 18.55 -18.20
N HIS A 288 -14.67 19.79 -18.63
CA HIS A 288 -13.62 20.64 -19.20
C HIS A 288 -13.03 21.64 -18.19
N VAL A 289 -13.53 21.68 -16.94
CA VAL A 289 -12.95 22.49 -15.85
C VAL A 289 -11.45 22.21 -15.68
N THR A 290 -11.05 20.94 -15.83
CA THR A 290 -9.65 20.53 -15.84
C THR A 290 -9.22 20.01 -17.21
N THR A 291 -7.96 20.26 -17.54
CA THR A 291 -7.28 19.78 -18.75
C THR A 291 -6.21 18.75 -18.38
N PRO A 292 -5.66 17.98 -19.34
CA PRO A 292 -4.55 17.07 -19.07
C PRO A 292 -3.37 17.72 -18.32
N ASP A 293 -3.06 18.99 -18.60
CA ASP A 293 -1.96 19.72 -17.94
C ASP A 293 -2.35 20.35 -16.59
N SER A 294 -3.63 20.33 -16.23
CA SER A 294 -4.08 20.86 -14.95
C SER A 294 -3.49 20.03 -13.81
N LEU A 295 -3.01 20.71 -12.75
CA LEU A 295 -2.51 20.06 -11.55
C LEU A 295 -3.65 19.27 -10.90
N LEU A 296 -3.49 17.96 -10.79
CA LEU A 296 -4.43 17.08 -10.11
C LEU A 296 -4.12 17.04 -8.61
N SER A 297 -2.83 16.99 -8.25
CA SER A 297 -2.45 16.76 -6.87
C SER A 297 -1.03 17.20 -6.52
N LEU A 298 -0.86 17.57 -5.25
CA LEU A 298 0.44 17.72 -4.59
C LEU A 298 0.66 16.54 -3.64
N VAL A 299 1.51 15.60 -4.03
CA VAL A 299 1.82 14.43 -3.19
C VAL A 299 3.12 14.69 -2.45
N TYR A 300 3.03 14.89 -1.13
CA TYR A 300 4.21 15.16 -0.32
C TYR A 300 5.02 13.89 -0.04
N THR A 301 6.31 13.92 -0.38
CA THR A 301 7.25 12.83 -0.12
C THR A 301 8.29 13.25 0.92
N SER A 302 8.45 12.45 1.97
CA SER A 302 9.58 12.56 2.89
C SER A 302 10.76 11.82 2.26
N GLY A 303 11.69 12.58 1.67
CA GLY A 303 12.97 12.03 1.23
C GLY A 303 13.82 11.56 2.42
N THR A 304 14.98 10.98 2.14
CA THR A 304 15.88 10.41 3.16
C THR A 304 16.49 11.43 4.14
N THR A 305 16.39 12.75 3.87
CA THR A 305 17.20 13.76 4.60
C THR A 305 16.56 15.16 4.77
N GLY A 306 15.22 15.32 4.76
CA GLY A 306 14.64 16.68 4.95
C GLY A 306 13.13 16.76 5.08
N LYS A 307 12.61 18.00 5.18
CA LYS A 307 11.17 18.30 5.19
C LYS A 307 10.46 17.70 3.96
N PRO A 308 9.19 17.26 4.07
CA PRO A 308 8.43 16.72 2.95
C PRO A 308 8.41 17.68 1.75
N LYS A 309 8.45 17.17 0.53
CA LYS A 309 8.39 17.98 -0.71
C LYS A 309 7.13 17.66 -1.49
N GLY A 310 6.37 18.67 -1.91
CA GLY A 310 5.15 18.48 -2.70
C GLY A 310 5.47 18.13 -4.16
N VAL A 311 5.29 16.88 -4.58
CA VAL A 311 5.44 16.46 -5.98
C VAL A 311 4.22 16.95 -6.77
N MET A 312 4.43 17.75 -7.81
CA MET A 312 3.36 18.28 -8.66
C MET A 312 2.96 17.26 -9.74
N LEU A 313 1.76 16.68 -9.61
CA LEU A 313 1.22 15.69 -10.54
C LEU A 313 0.00 16.24 -11.29
N THR A 314 0.07 16.24 -12.61
CA THR A 314 -1.02 16.66 -13.49
C THR A 314 -2.03 15.52 -13.71
N GLN A 315 -3.18 15.86 -14.30
CA GLN A 315 -4.16 14.88 -14.78
C GLN A 315 -3.50 13.87 -15.73
N ALA A 316 -2.76 14.36 -16.72
CA ALA A 316 -2.08 13.55 -17.72
C ALA A 316 -1.10 12.58 -17.07
N ASN A 317 -0.32 13.02 -16.07
CA ASN A 317 0.67 12.15 -15.45
C ASN A 317 0.04 10.88 -14.85
N VAL A 318 -1.08 11.03 -14.12
CA VAL A 318 -1.74 9.91 -13.43
C VAL A 318 -2.65 9.12 -14.38
N CYS A 319 -3.36 9.78 -15.30
CA CYS A 319 -4.19 9.11 -16.30
C CYS A 319 -3.36 8.24 -17.25
N THR A 320 -2.20 8.74 -17.69
CA THR A 320 -1.25 7.97 -18.52
C THR A 320 -0.86 6.68 -17.82
N THR A 321 -0.42 6.75 -16.56
CA THR A 321 -0.05 5.56 -15.79
C THR A 321 -1.17 4.52 -15.80
N GLY A 322 -2.39 4.89 -15.41
CA GLY A 322 -3.49 3.95 -15.32
C GLY A 322 -3.93 3.39 -16.69
N TYR A 323 -3.74 4.17 -17.77
CA TYR A 323 -4.03 3.75 -19.14
C TYR A 323 -2.97 2.77 -19.68
N SER A 324 -1.68 3.07 -19.49
CA SER A 324 -0.58 2.16 -19.85
C SER A 324 -0.70 0.82 -19.11
N MET A 325 -0.96 0.85 -17.79
CA MET A 325 -1.19 -0.38 -17.00
C MET A 325 -2.39 -1.18 -17.53
N ASN A 326 -3.46 -0.50 -17.94
CA ASN A 326 -4.65 -1.15 -18.50
C ASN A 326 -4.31 -1.94 -19.77
N LYS A 327 -3.67 -1.28 -20.75
CA LYS A 327 -3.36 -1.89 -22.05
C LYS A 327 -2.39 -3.05 -21.96
N HIS A 328 -1.45 -3.00 -21.03
CA HIS A 328 -0.32 -3.93 -21.02
C HIS A 328 -0.39 -4.99 -19.91
N CYS A 329 -0.91 -4.65 -18.75
CA CYS A 329 -0.96 -5.55 -17.60
C CYS A 329 -2.32 -6.22 -17.40
N VAL A 330 -3.39 -5.67 -17.98
CA VAL A 330 -4.74 -6.24 -17.90
C VAL A 330 -5.19 -6.68 -19.27
N VAL A 331 -4.99 -7.97 -19.57
CA VAL A 331 -5.52 -8.56 -20.81
C VAL A 331 -6.92 -9.10 -20.53
N PRO A 332 -7.97 -8.60 -21.22
CA PRO A 332 -9.30 -9.19 -21.14
C PRO A 332 -9.25 -10.64 -21.61
N GLN A 333 -9.89 -11.54 -20.87
CA GLN A 333 -10.11 -12.91 -21.35
C GLN A 333 -11.40 -12.93 -22.16
N SER A 334 -11.36 -13.48 -23.37
CA SER A 334 -12.57 -13.72 -24.16
C SER A 334 -13.40 -14.84 -23.50
N ASN A 335 -14.65 -14.55 -23.13
CA ASN A 335 -15.59 -15.48 -22.47
C ASN A 335 -15.03 -16.19 -21.21
N PRO A 336 -14.79 -15.46 -20.11
CA PRO A 336 -14.22 -16.05 -18.90
C PRO A 336 -15.14 -17.11 -18.29
N ILE A 337 -14.55 -18.06 -17.57
CA ILE A 337 -15.29 -19.09 -16.83
C ILE A 337 -15.46 -18.66 -15.36
N ASN A 338 -16.68 -18.73 -14.84
CA ASN A 338 -16.98 -18.45 -13.44
C ASN A 338 -16.57 -19.61 -12.51
N SER A 339 -16.71 -19.44 -11.19
CA SER A 339 -16.28 -20.50 -10.25
C SER A 339 -17.12 -21.77 -10.29
N LEU A 340 -18.25 -21.80 -11.00
CA LEU A 340 -19.04 -23.02 -11.25
C LEU A 340 -18.72 -23.69 -12.59
N GLY A 341 -17.75 -23.18 -13.36
CA GLY A 341 -17.42 -23.73 -14.67
C GLY A 341 -18.31 -23.22 -15.81
N GLN A 342 -19.13 -22.19 -15.58
CA GLN A 342 -20.04 -21.64 -16.58
C GLN A 342 -19.37 -20.48 -17.35
N LYS A 343 -19.67 -20.38 -18.65
CA LYS A 343 -19.20 -19.27 -19.49
C LYS A 343 -19.92 -17.96 -19.13
N MET A 344 -19.14 -16.91 -18.96
CA MET A 344 -19.59 -15.53 -18.76
C MET A 344 -19.39 -14.75 -20.06
N THR A 345 -20.15 -13.67 -20.26
CA THR A 345 -19.96 -12.74 -21.38
C THR A 345 -18.68 -11.94 -21.21
N SER A 346 -18.42 -11.50 -19.98
CA SER A 346 -17.24 -10.74 -19.57
C SER A 346 -16.99 -10.91 -18.08
N ARG A 347 -15.95 -10.29 -17.54
CA ARG A 347 -15.62 -10.28 -16.10
C ARG A 347 -15.48 -8.84 -15.64
N GLN A 348 -16.03 -8.51 -14.48
CA GLN A 348 -15.63 -7.32 -13.74
C GLN A 348 -14.42 -7.63 -12.85
N GLU A 349 -13.43 -6.74 -12.84
CA GLU A 349 -12.24 -6.86 -12.00
C GLU A 349 -12.50 -6.31 -10.58
N TYR A 350 -12.03 -7.02 -9.55
CA TYR A 350 -12.19 -6.70 -8.14
C TYR A 350 -10.82 -6.52 -7.50
N GLN A 351 -10.52 -5.30 -7.06
CA GLN A 351 -9.26 -4.95 -6.41
C GLN A 351 -9.48 -4.58 -4.93
N TYR A 352 -8.51 -4.91 -4.09
CA TYR A 352 -8.49 -4.54 -2.68
C TYR A 352 -7.69 -3.26 -2.41
N SER A 353 -8.28 -2.30 -1.70
CA SER A 353 -7.68 -1.01 -1.35
C SER A 353 -6.85 -1.10 -0.08
N LEU A 354 -5.71 -1.80 -0.15
CA LEU A 354 -4.80 -1.99 1.00
C LEU A 354 -3.84 -0.82 1.23
N LEU A 355 -3.25 -0.31 0.16
CA LEU A 355 -2.26 0.76 0.24
C LEU A 355 -2.97 2.09 0.50
N PRO A 356 -2.40 3.00 1.32
CA PRO A 356 -3.03 4.28 1.60
C PRO A 356 -3.35 5.03 0.30
N LEU A 357 -4.56 5.56 0.19
CA LEU A 357 -4.99 6.39 -0.93
C LEU A 357 -4.17 7.68 -1.05
N ALA A 358 -3.56 8.13 0.06
CA ALA A 358 -2.58 9.19 0.04
C ALA A 358 -1.29 8.84 -0.75
N HIS A 359 -1.02 7.55 -0.98
CA HIS A 359 0.11 7.09 -1.77
C HIS A 359 -0.25 7.02 -3.26
N ILE A 360 0.61 7.58 -4.13
CA ILE A 360 0.34 7.67 -5.58
C ILE A 360 0.03 6.32 -6.23
N TYR A 361 0.64 5.24 -5.75
CA TYR A 361 0.41 3.90 -6.29
C TYR A 361 -1.05 3.48 -6.16
N MET A 362 -1.71 3.75 -5.03
CA MET A 362 -3.13 3.42 -4.88
C MET A 362 -4.01 4.26 -5.81
N ARG A 363 -3.62 5.52 -6.07
CA ARG A 363 -4.34 6.42 -6.98
C ARG A 363 -4.21 6.03 -8.45
N ALA A 364 -3.02 5.64 -8.88
CA ALA A 364 -2.81 5.04 -10.19
C ALA A 364 -3.71 3.82 -10.41
N LEU A 365 -3.91 3.01 -9.36
CA LEU A 365 -4.81 1.86 -9.44
C LEU A 365 -6.30 2.23 -9.47
N GLN A 366 -6.71 3.35 -8.87
CA GLN A 366 -8.08 3.86 -9.05
C GLN A 366 -8.36 4.15 -10.53
N VAL A 367 -7.41 4.77 -11.24
CA VAL A 367 -7.50 5.00 -12.68
C VAL A 367 -7.54 3.69 -13.46
N LEU A 368 -6.72 2.70 -13.08
CA LEU A 368 -6.76 1.36 -13.68
C LEU A 368 -8.13 0.69 -13.54
N GLN A 369 -8.77 0.82 -12.36
CA GLN A 369 -10.11 0.28 -12.13
C GLN A 369 -11.16 0.99 -12.99
N LEU A 370 -11.11 2.33 -13.07
CA LEU A 370 -11.99 3.09 -13.97
C LEU A 370 -11.82 2.64 -15.42
N ASN A 371 -10.59 2.52 -15.93
CA ASN A 371 -10.33 2.07 -17.30
C ASN A 371 -10.98 0.70 -17.60
N ASN A 372 -10.95 -0.23 -16.65
CA ASN A 372 -11.53 -1.57 -16.77
C ASN A 372 -13.01 -1.69 -16.38
N ALA A 373 -13.66 -0.60 -15.94
CA ALA A 373 -14.97 -0.67 -15.27
C ALA A 373 -14.98 -1.69 -14.11
N GLY A 374 -13.86 -1.81 -13.40
CA GLY A 374 -13.66 -2.66 -12.23
C GLY A 374 -14.20 -2.04 -10.95
N CYS A 375 -13.93 -2.66 -9.80
CA CYS A 375 -14.38 -2.18 -8.51
C CYS A 375 -13.29 -2.29 -7.44
N LEU A 376 -13.41 -1.43 -6.42
CA LEU A 376 -12.46 -1.28 -5.34
C LEU A 376 -13.13 -1.54 -3.99
N GLY A 377 -12.73 -2.62 -3.31
CA GLY A 377 -13.16 -2.92 -1.94
C GLY A 377 -12.20 -2.35 -0.91
N ASN A 378 -12.71 -1.53 0.01
CA ASN A 378 -11.89 -0.88 1.04
C ASN A 378 -11.39 -1.85 2.13
N SER A 379 -10.13 -1.69 2.51
CA SER A 379 -9.49 -2.48 3.56
C SER A 379 -9.95 -2.09 4.96
N GLN A 380 -10.11 -3.07 5.83
CA GLN A 380 -10.22 -2.86 7.28
C GLN A 380 -8.86 -2.80 7.98
N GLY A 381 -7.77 -2.75 7.21
CA GLY A 381 -6.39 -2.79 7.69
C GLY A 381 -5.75 -4.17 7.59
N VAL A 382 -4.42 -4.19 7.76
CA VAL A 382 -3.56 -5.37 7.57
C VAL A 382 -3.95 -6.53 8.50
N ALA A 383 -4.51 -6.26 9.67
CA ALA A 383 -4.95 -7.28 10.63
C ALA A 383 -6.05 -8.20 10.06
N TYR A 384 -6.88 -7.68 9.15
CA TYR A 384 -8.01 -8.38 8.54
C TYR A 384 -7.75 -8.77 7.08
N LEU A 385 -6.50 -8.65 6.61
CA LEU A 385 -6.14 -8.82 5.20
C LEU A 385 -6.73 -10.10 4.59
N LEU A 386 -6.41 -11.29 5.12
CA LEU A 386 -6.87 -12.55 4.53
C LEU A 386 -8.39 -12.71 4.59
N SER A 387 -9.04 -12.25 5.67
CA SER A 387 -10.51 -12.30 5.77
C SER A 387 -11.16 -11.37 4.74
N ASP A 388 -10.61 -10.18 4.53
CA ASP A 388 -11.13 -9.23 3.55
C ASP A 388 -10.90 -9.70 2.11
N LEU A 389 -9.71 -10.23 1.79
CA LEU A 389 -9.43 -10.78 0.45
C LEU A 389 -10.36 -11.94 0.12
N LYS A 390 -10.60 -12.83 1.09
CA LYS A 390 -11.54 -13.95 0.96
C LYS A 390 -12.99 -13.47 0.81
N GLU A 391 -13.37 -12.40 1.51
CA GLU A 391 -14.70 -11.82 1.43
C GLU A 391 -14.96 -11.12 0.09
N LEU A 392 -14.02 -10.26 -0.31
CA LEU A 392 -14.06 -9.52 -1.57
C LEU A 392 -13.93 -10.43 -2.80
N ARG A 393 -13.29 -11.60 -2.62
CA ARG A 393 -12.97 -12.55 -3.69
C ARG A 393 -12.25 -11.86 -4.83
N ILE A 394 -11.12 -11.22 -4.53
CA ILE A 394 -10.35 -10.41 -5.50
C ILE A 394 -10.11 -11.18 -6.80
N THR A 395 -10.03 -10.44 -7.91
CA THR A 395 -9.55 -10.97 -9.19
C THR A 395 -8.10 -10.54 -9.45
N ILE A 396 -7.74 -9.36 -8.94
CA ILE A 396 -6.43 -8.73 -9.04
C ILE A 396 -5.94 -8.45 -7.63
N PHE A 397 -4.69 -8.81 -7.35
CA PHE A 397 -4.05 -8.43 -6.09
C PHE A 397 -2.92 -7.43 -6.37
N VAL A 398 -2.93 -6.30 -5.69
CA VAL A 398 -1.77 -5.40 -5.71
C VAL A 398 -1.18 -5.37 -4.32
N ALA A 399 0.12 -5.62 -4.25
CA ALA A 399 0.81 -5.83 -2.99
C ALA A 399 2.17 -5.13 -2.98
N VAL A 400 2.73 -5.11 -1.78
CA VAL A 400 4.14 -4.75 -1.52
C VAL A 400 4.86 -5.99 -0.98
N PRO A 401 6.20 -6.07 -1.06
CA PRO A 401 6.93 -7.29 -0.71
C PRO A 401 6.62 -7.79 0.69
N ARG A 402 6.46 -6.87 1.66
CA ARG A 402 6.15 -7.23 3.04
C ARG A 402 4.79 -7.92 3.21
N VAL A 403 3.81 -7.58 2.38
CA VAL A 403 2.50 -8.25 2.39
C VAL A 403 2.63 -9.68 1.85
N ILE A 404 3.37 -9.86 0.76
CA ILE A 404 3.66 -11.19 0.19
C ILE A 404 4.44 -12.02 1.22
N GLN A 405 5.51 -11.46 1.80
CA GLN A 405 6.31 -12.11 2.82
C GLN A 405 5.46 -12.56 4.02
N LYS A 406 4.61 -11.68 4.56
CA LYS A 406 3.71 -12.03 5.67
C LYS A 406 2.77 -13.19 5.33
N ILE A 407 2.24 -13.24 4.11
CA ILE A 407 1.40 -14.36 3.65
C ILE A 407 2.23 -15.65 3.55
N VAL A 408 3.42 -15.58 2.95
CA VAL A 408 4.34 -16.71 2.78
C VAL A 408 4.78 -17.26 4.14
N ASP A 409 5.19 -16.39 5.07
CA ASP A 409 5.65 -16.79 6.40
C ASP A 409 4.51 -17.39 7.22
N GLY A 410 3.30 -16.81 7.14
CA GLY A 410 2.12 -17.38 7.76
C GLY A 410 1.76 -18.78 7.22
N ILE A 411 1.98 -19.03 5.92
CA ILE A 411 1.80 -20.34 5.30
C ILE A 411 2.87 -21.32 5.80
N LYS A 412 4.16 -20.95 5.68
CA LYS A 412 5.29 -21.78 6.10
C LYS A 412 5.18 -22.15 7.57
N GLY A 413 4.85 -21.18 8.42
CA GLY A 413 4.61 -21.39 9.84
C GLY A 413 3.49 -22.39 10.12
N LYS A 414 2.37 -22.36 9.38
CA LYS A 414 1.29 -23.36 9.53
C LYS A 414 1.72 -24.75 9.07
N ILE A 415 2.53 -24.85 8.02
CA ILE A 415 3.08 -26.13 7.55
C ILE A 415 4.06 -26.68 8.59
N GLU A 416 4.92 -25.84 9.16
CA GLU A 416 5.87 -26.22 10.20
C GLU A 416 5.20 -26.60 11.52
N ALA A 417 4.05 -26.02 11.85
CA ALA A 417 3.24 -26.45 12.98
C ALA A 417 2.46 -27.77 12.73
N SER A 418 2.40 -28.25 11.48
CA SER A 418 1.65 -29.45 11.12
C SER A 418 2.40 -30.75 11.43
N SER A 419 1.71 -31.89 11.40
CA SER A 419 2.34 -33.20 11.64
C SER A 419 3.41 -33.53 10.60
N SER A 420 4.42 -34.33 10.96
CA SER A 420 5.52 -34.72 10.06
C SER A 420 5.02 -35.33 8.74
N LEU A 421 3.88 -36.04 8.77
CA LEU A 421 3.26 -36.58 7.56
C LEU A 421 2.72 -35.47 6.65
N LYS A 422 2.03 -34.45 7.20
CA LYS A 422 1.54 -33.30 6.44
C LYS A 422 2.69 -32.47 5.86
N LYS A 423 3.78 -32.27 6.61
CA LYS A 423 5.02 -31.64 6.12
C LYS A 423 5.61 -32.38 4.93
N LYS A 424 5.81 -33.70 5.05
CA LYS A 424 6.36 -34.54 3.96
C LYS A 424 5.45 -34.54 2.73
N LEU A 425 4.13 -34.60 2.94
CA LEU A 425 3.15 -34.53 1.86
C LEU A 425 3.21 -33.18 1.14
N PHE A 426 3.20 -32.06 1.88
CA PHE A 426 3.34 -30.73 1.32
C PHE A 426 4.63 -30.62 0.51
N GLN A 427 5.78 -31.01 1.09
CA GLN A 427 7.07 -30.92 0.40
C GLN A 427 7.09 -31.75 -0.88
N LYS A 428 6.55 -32.97 -0.86
CA LYS A 428 6.46 -33.84 -2.05
C LYS A 428 5.63 -33.19 -3.15
N LEU A 429 4.45 -32.66 -2.82
CA LEU A 429 3.55 -32.04 -3.80
C LEU A 429 4.07 -30.67 -4.27
N TYR A 430 4.68 -29.88 -3.40
CA TYR A 430 5.36 -28.63 -3.75
C TYR A 430 6.50 -28.90 -4.73
N ASN A 431 7.34 -29.91 -4.47
CA ASN A 431 8.43 -30.29 -5.38
C ASN A 431 7.90 -30.73 -6.75
N LEU A 432 6.74 -31.38 -6.84
CA LEU A 432 6.10 -31.70 -8.12
C LEU A 432 5.69 -30.43 -8.87
N ARG A 433 5.04 -29.48 -8.21
CA ARG A 433 4.70 -28.19 -8.84
C ARG A 433 5.93 -27.38 -9.23
N ARG A 434 6.97 -27.37 -8.37
CA ARG A 434 8.25 -26.70 -8.63
C ARG A 434 8.94 -27.25 -9.88
N LYS A 435 8.87 -28.56 -10.15
CA LYS A 435 9.37 -29.12 -11.43
C LYS A 435 8.64 -28.54 -12.64
N THR A 436 7.32 -28.41 -12.59
CA THR A 436 6.54 -27.75 -13.65
C THR A 436 6.94 -26.28 -13.80
N PHE A 437 7.06 -25.54 -12.69
CA PHE A 437 7.52 -24.15 -12.70
C PHE A 437 8.89 -24.01 -13.38
N LEU A 438 9.88 -24.79 -12.96
CA LEU A 438 11.24 -24.74 -13.51
C LEU A 438 11.28 -25.11 -14.99
N LYS A 439 10.43 -26.05 -15.45
CA LYS A 439 10.31 -26.37 -16.87
C LYS A 439 9.78 -25.18 -17.68
N VAL A 440 8.73 -24.51 -17.19
CA VAL A 440 8.18 -23.31 -17.84
C VAL A 440 9.21 -22.18 -17.84
N GLN A 441 9.93 -21.98 -16.74
CA GLN A 441 11.01 -21.01 -16.64
C GLN A 441 12.16 -21.30 -17.60
N GLN A 442 12.54 -22.58 -17.75
CA GLN A 442 13.56 -22.97 -18.72
C GLN A 442 13.13 -22.67 -20.16
N GLN A 443 11.88 -22.99 -20.52
CA GLN A 443 11.32 -22.69 -21.85
C GLN A 443 11.26 -21.18 -22.12
N TYR A 444 10.82 -20.41 -21.14
CA TYR A 444 10.80 -18.95 -21.20
C TYR A 444 12.20 -18.37 -21.42
N ASN A 445 13.18 -18.87 -20.67
CA ASN A 445 14.57 -18.44 -20.77
C ASN A 445 15.22 -18.83 -22.10
N GLU A 446 14.88 -19.99 -22.66
CA GLU A 446 15.34 -20.41 -23.98
C GLU A 446 14.78 -19.49 -25.07
N GLN A 447 13.52 -19.08 -24.96
CA GLN A 447 12.93 -18.12 -25.90
C GLN A 447 13.62 -16.76 -25.83
N ILE A 448 13.86 -16.22 -24.64
CA ILE A 448 14.62 -14.97 -24.47
C ILE A 448 15.98 -15.08 -25.13
N TRP A 449 16.68 -16.19 -24.93
CA TRP A 449 17.99 -16.42 -25.52
C TRP A 449 17.93 -16.44 -27.05
N GLN A 450 16.93 -17.13 -27.63
CA GLN A 450 16.71 -17.15 -29.08
C GLN A 450 16.42 -15.75 -29.62
N ASP A 451 15.52 -15.00 -28.97
CA ASP A 451 15.18 -13.63 -29.36
C ASP A 451 16.42 -12.74 -29.36
N TYR A 452 17.26 -12.83 -28.32
CA TYR A 452 18.54 -12.11 -28.25
C TYR A 452 19.50 -12.50 -29.38
N ARG A 453 19.67 -13.80 -29.66
CA ARG A 453 20.58 -14.30 -30.71
C ARG A 453 20.15 -13.92 -32.12
N GLU A 454 18.84 -13.74 -32.33
CA GLU A 454 18.25 -13.34 -33.62
C GLU A 454 18.06 -11.83 -33.74
N ASP A 455 18.54 -11.03 -32.77
CA ASP A 455 18.33 -9.58 -32.67
C ASP A 455 16.84 -9.20 -32.76
N LYS A 456 15.98 -10.08 -32.24
CA LYS A 456 14.55 -9.81 -32.12
C LYS A 456 14.31 -8.97 -30.89
N GLN A 457 13.52 -7.92 -31.07
CA GLN A 457 12.91 -7.25 -29.93
C GLN A 457 11.85 -8.18 -29.35
N TYR A 458 11.95 -8.49 -28.06
CA TYR A 458 11.13 -9.50 -27.37
C TYR A 458 9.65 -9.42 -27.76
N HIS A 459 9.05 -10.58 -28.07
CA HIS A 459 7.64 -10.70 -28.44
C HIS A 459 6.79 -11.24 -27.28
N LYS A 460 5.54 -10.77 -27.18
CA LYS A 460 4.59 -11.26 -26.17
C LYS A 460 4.31 -12.75 -26.40
N ILE A 461 4.49 -13.57 -25.36
CA ILE A 461 4.33 -15.03 -25.42
C ILE A 461 2.87 -15.42 -25.21
N LEU A 462 2.13 -14.69 -24.36
CA LEU A 462 0.70 -14.90 -24.15
C LEU A 462 -0.15 -13.88 -24.92
N SER A 463 -0.99 -14.39 -25.82
CA SER A 463 -2.04 -13.60 -26.47
C SER A 463 -3.18 -13.23 -25.51
N GLU A 464 -3.54 -14.14 -24.60
CA GLU A 464 -4.55 -13.95 -23.56
C GLU A 464 -4.00 -14.34 -22.18
N MET A 465 -4.53 -13.75 -21.11
CA MET A 465 -4.12 -14.07 -19.76
C MET A 465 -4.99 -15.17 -19.14
N PRO A 466 -4.50 -16.43 -19.04
CA PRO A 466 -5.29 -17.50 -18.46
C PRO A 466 -5.50 -17.27 -16.96
N LYS A 467 -6.61 -17.79 -16.42
CA LYS A 467 -6.89 -17.77 -14.96
C LYS A 467 -5.72 -18.34 -14.16
N ARG A 468 -5.03 -19.35 -14.70
CA ARG A 468 -3.92 -20.07 -14.05
C ARG A 468 -2.66 -19.94 -14.90
N ARG A 469 -1.53 -19.63 -14.27
CA ARG A 469 -0.23 -19.51 -14.97
C ARG A 469 0.33 -20.87 -15.39
N PHE A 470 0.18 -21.89 -14.54
CA PHE A 470 0.82 -23.19 -14.69
C PHE A 470 -0.20 -24.34 -14.71
N GLU A 471 0.07 -25.32 -15.57
CA GLU A 471 -0.64 -26.61 -15.59
C GLU A 471 0.02 -27.60 -14.62
N PHE A 472 -0.35 -27.49 -13.34
CA PHE A 472 0.19 -28.39 -12.32
C PHE A 472 -0.48 -29.77 -12.33
N PRO A 473 0.23 -30.86 -11.94
CA PRO A 473 -0.35 -32.19 -11.85
C PRO A 473 -1.57 -32.21 -10.92
N ALA A 474 -2.68 -32.81 -11.36
CA ALA A 474 -3.97 -32.80 -10.65
C ALA A 474 -3.88 -33.34 -9.21
N VAL A 475 -3.00 -34.32 -8.96
CA VAL A 475 -2.75 -34.87 -7.61
C VAL A 475 -2.32 -33.80 -6.58
N THR A 476 -1.72 -32.70 -7.03
CA THR A 476 -1.29 -31.61 -6.15
C THR A 476 -2.48 -30.82 -5.58
N ASN A 477 -3.66 -30.88 -6.23
CA ASN A 477 -4.84 -30.10 -5.86
C ASN A 477 -5.40 -30.48 -4.48
N ILE A 478 -5.09 -31.68 -3.98
CA ILE A 478 -5.42 -32.14 -2.61
C ILE A 478 -4.92 -31.14 -1.56
N VAL A 479 -3.75 -30.54 -1.78
CA VAL A 479 -3.16 -29.55 -0.86
C VAL A 479 -3.39 -28.13 -1.35
N PHE A 480 -3.33 -27.89 -2.65
CA PHE A 480 -3.20 -26.52 -3.13
C PHE A 480 -4.52 -25.81 -3.48
N ASN A 481 -5.65 -26.52 -3.60
CA ASN A 481 -6.95 -25.87 -3.84
C ASN A 481 -7.35 -24.92 -2.70
N GLN A 482 -6.96 -25.23 -1.46
CA GLN A 482 -7.26 -24.37 -0.31
C GLN A 482 -6.57 -22.99 -0.41
N PHE A 483 -5.42 -22.87 -1.10
CA PHE A 483 -4.71 -21.60 -1.26
C PHE A 483 -5.47 -20.64 -2.18
N GLU A 484 -6.10 -21.16 -3.24
CA GLU A 484 -7.00 -20.35 -4.08
C GLU A 484 -8.16 -19.78 -3.26
N GLN A 485 -8.71 -20.59 -2.34
CA GLN A 485 -9.82 -20.18 -1.47
C GLN A 485 -9.39 -19.18 -0.39
N MET A 486 -8.10 -19.10 -0.05
CA MET A 486 -7.58 -18.05 0.86
C MET A 486 -7.73 -16.64 0.26
N LEU A 487 -7.77 -16.52 -1.08
CA LEU A 487 -8.01 -15.26 -1.80
C LEU A 487 -9.42 -15.19 -2.42
N GLY A 488 -10.31 -16.11 -2.03
CA GLY A 488 -11.71 -16.13 -2.46
C GLY A 488 -11.98 -16.73 -3.86
N GLY A 489 -11.02 -17.47 -4.43
CA GLY A 489 -11.30 -18.36 -5.57
C GLY A 489 -11.16 -17.75 -6.97
N ARG A 490 -10.90 -16.45 -7.10
CA ARG A 490 -10.94 -15.73 -8.39
C ARG A 490 -9.66 -14.99 -8.76
N ALA A 491 -8.67 -14.95 -7.87
CA ALA A 491 -7.43 -14.21 -8.07
C ALA A 491 -6.61 -14.81 -9.22
N ARG A 492 -6.21 -13.97 -10.18
CA ARG A 492 -5.46 -14.38 -11.39
C ARG A 492 -4.01 -13.93 -11.35
N TRP A 493 -3.76 -12.71 -10.88
CA TRP A 493 -2.44 -12.13 -10.87
C TRP A 493 -2.20 -11.16 -9.73
N ILE A 494 -0.92 -10.92 -9.49
CA ILE A 494 -0.42 -10.00 -8.49
C ILE A 494 0.66 -9.10 -9.07
N VAL A 495 0.52 -7.79 -8.82
CA VAL A 495 1.60 -6.82 -9.06
C VAL A 495 2.25 -6.50 -7.73
N ASN A 496 3.53 -6.79 -7.64
CA ASN A 496 4.35 -6.34 -6.55
C ASN A 496 5.04 -5.02 -6.94
N GLY A 497 4.99 -4.02 -6.06
CA GLY A 497 5.71 -2.76 -6.31
C GLY A 497 6.21 -2.13 -5.02
N SER A 498 6.72 -0.91 -5.14
CA SER A 498 7.30 -0.12 -4.05
C SER A 498 8.67 -0.64 -3.56
N ALA A 499 8.92 -1.94 -3.49
CA ALA A 499 10.22 -2.50 -3.14
C ALA A 499 10.48 -3.83 -3.89
N PRO A 500 11.75 -4.28 -4.00
CA PRO A 500 12.08 -5.55 -4.63
C PRO A 500 11.47 -6.75 -3.89
N LEU A 501 10.95 -7.72 -4.63
CA LEU A 501 10.53 -9.03 -4.11
C LEU A 501 11.70 -10.01 -4.19
N SER A 502 11.88 -10.83 -3.15
CA SER A 502 12.87 -11.90 -3.20
C SER A 502 12.41 -13.00 -4.14
N TYR A 503 13.34 -13.55 -4.94
CA TYR A 503 13.06 -14.65 -5.85
C TYR A 503 12.37 -15.83 -5.16
N GLN A 504 12.80 -16.17 -3.94
CA GLN A 504 12.24 -17.29 -3.17
C GLN A 504 10.77 -17.05 -2.79
N ASN A 505 10.41 -15.82 -2.39
CA ASN A 505 9.03 -15.49 -2.05
C ASN A 505 8.16 -15.41 -3.30
N GLY A 506 8.68 -14.85 -4.40
CA GLY A 506 8.01 -14.84 -5.70
C GLY A 506 7.71 -16.26 -6.21
N GLU A 507 8.72 -17.13 -6.27
CA GLU A 507 8.59 -18.53 -6.69
C GLU A 507 7.57 -19.27 -5.82
N PHE A 508 7.72 -19.19 -4.50
CA PHE A 508 6.83 -19.88 -3.56
C PHE A 508 5.38 -19.42 -3.72
N PHE A 509 5.16 -18.11 -3.84
CA PHE A 509 3.83 -17.53 -4.00
C PHE A 509 3.19 -17.96 -5.32
N ALA A 510 3.93 -17.86 -6.43
CA ALA A 510 3.46 -18.28 -7.76
C ALA A 510 3.08 -19.77 -7.79
N ILE A 511 3.87 -20.64 -7.16
CA ILE A 511 3.60 -22.08 -7.09
C ILE A 511 2.37 -22.41 -6.22
N CYS A 512 2.26 -21.78 -5.04
CA CYS A 512 1.18 -22.07 -4.11
C CYS A 512 -0.17 -21.57 -4.64
N PHE A 513 -0.22 -20.33 -5.12
CA PHE A 513 -1.46 -19.69 -5.55
C PHE A 513 -1.79 -19.96 -7.02
N ASN A 514 -0.83 -20.41 -7.84
CA ASN A 514 -0.95 -20.59 -9.29
C ASN A 514 -1.47 -19.31 -9.99
N MET A 515 -0.82 -18.20 -9.68
CA MET A 515 -1.11 -16.86 -10.18
C MET A 515 0.09 -16.33 -10.98
N HIS A 516 -0.16 -15.36 -11.85
CA HIS A 516 0.90 -14.59 -12.49
C HIS A 516 1.45 -13.58 -11.48
N VAL A 517 2.76 -13.57 -11.26
CA VAL A 517 3.45 -12.68 -10.30
C VAL A 517 4.43 -11.85 -11.10
N PHE A 518 4.32 -10.53 -11.04
CA PHE A 518 5.25 -9.63 -11.72
C PHE A 518 5.53 -8.39 -10.88
N GLU A 519 6.72 -7.82 -11.07
CA GLU A 519 7.20 -6.65 -10.34
C GLU A 519 7.07 -5.37 -11.17
N GLY A 520 6.72 -4.28 -10.52
CA GLY A 520 6.64 -2.94 -11.10
C GLY A 520 7.46 -1.94 -10.29
N TYR A 521 8.11 -1.02 -11.01
CA TYR A 521 8.82 0.11 -10.45
C TYR A 521 8.14 1.42 -10.83
N GLY A 522 8.08 2.30 -9.84
CA GLY A 522 7.70 3.68 -9.99
C GLY A 522 7.85 4.39 -8.66
N MET A 523 7.82 5.71 -8.72
CA MET A 523 7.88 6.59 -7.56
C MET A 523 6.85 7.71 -7.70
N THR A 524 6.76 8.58 -6.70
CA THR A 524 5.81 9.69 -6.74
C THR A 524 6.12 10.61 -7.92
N GLU A 525 7.39 10.92 -8.15
CA GLU A 525 7.89 11.74 -9.25
C GLU A 525 7.65 11.13 -10.64
N THR A 526 7.28 9.85 -10.73
CA THR A 526 6.92 9.17 -11.98
C THR A 526 5.46 8.68 -11.98
N SER A 527 4.61 9.27 -11.14
CA SER A 527 3.18 8.93 -11.07
C SER A 527 2.91 7.44 -10.86
N ALA A 528 3.73 6.81 -10.02
CA ALA A 528 3.71 5.38 -9.68
C ALA A 528 4.12 4.39 -10.78
N THR A 529 4.62 4.84 -11.94
CA THR A 529 5.03 3.92 -13.01
C THR A 529 6.27 4.41 -13.75
N GLY A 530 7.17 3.48 -14.05
CA GLY A 530 8.34 3.69 -14.90
C GLY A 530 8.71 2.41 -15.64
N CYS A 531 8.88 1.29 -14.92
CA CYS A 531 9.09 -0.02 -15.51
C CYS A 531 8.13 -1.05 -14.93
N ILE A 532 7.80 -2.07 -15.71
CA ILE A 532 7.11 -3.25 -15.21
C ILE A 532 7.63 -4.50 -15.92
N GLN A 533 7.70 -5.60 -15.19
CA GLN A 533 7.98 -6.90 -15.77
C GLN A 533 6.85 -7.31 -16.70
N ASP A 534 7.21 -8.05 -17.74
CA ASP A 534 6.23 -8.63 -18.64
C ASP A 534 5.31 -9.59 -17.87
N ILE A 535 4.04 -9.64 -18.28
CA ILE A 535 3.03 -10.51 -17.67
C ILE A 535 3.40 -11.99 -17.82
N ASP A 536 4.21 -12.30 -18.84
CA ASP A 536 4.70 -13.65 -19.13
C ASP A 536 5.96 -13.99 -18.33
N SER A 537 6.57 -13.01 -17.65
CA SER A 537 7.82 -13.22 -16.94
C SER A 537 7.66 -14.23 -15.81
N VAL A 538 8.65 -15.12 -15.75
CA VAL A 538 8.82 -16.13 -14.68
C VAL A 538 10.20 -15.99 -14.03
N ASN A 539 10.87 -14.86 -14.29
CA ASN A 539 12.10 -14.45 -13.65
C ASN A 539 11.79 -13.32 -12.69
N TYR A 540 12.19 -13.47 -11.42
CA TYR A 540 11.96 -12.45 -10.38
C TYR A 540 13.25 -11.69 -10.07
N GLY A 541 13.11 -10.45 -9.58
CA GLY A 541 14.23 -9.61 -9.18
C GLY A 541 14.71 -8.60 -10.23
N ALA A 542 13.92 -8.39 -11.29
CA ALA A 542 14.05 -7.25 -12.22
C ALA A 542 12.78 -6.39 -12.15
N ILE A 543 12.89 -5.12 -12.54
CA ILE A 543 11.74 -4.21 -12.59
C ILE A 543 11.14 -4.12 -14.00
N GLY A 544 11.74 -4.83 -14.97
CA GLY A 544 11.22 -5.00 -16.32
C GLY A 544 11.53 -3.84 -17.26
N LYS A 545 10.57 -3.50 -18.12
CA LYS A 545 10.71 -2.57 -19.26
C LYS A 545 9.72 -1.41 -19.15
N SER A 546 9.92 -0.35 -19.95
CA SER A 546 8.90 0.69 -20.08
C SER A 546 7.62 0.10 -20.68
N LEU A 547 6.46 0.63 -20.27
CA LEU A 547 5.15 0.20 -20.77
C LEU A 547 4.82 0.80 -22.14
N ASP A 548 5.36 1.97 -22.44
CA ASP A 548 5.07 2.76 -23.62
C ASP A 548 6.36 3.39 -24.17
N LYS A 549 6.31 3.79 -25.45
CA LYS A 549 7.44 4.39 -26.18
C LYS A 549 7.75 5.81 -25.70
N GLU A 550 6.74 6.50 -25.19
CA GLU A 550 6.84 7.87 -24.71
C GLU A 550 7.64 7.95 -23.40
N THR A 551 7.67 6.87 -22.61
CA THR A 551 8.53 6.69 -21.44
C THR A 551 9.91 6.20 -21.84
N GLN A 552 10.84 7.15 -21.97
CA GLN A 552 12.23 6.95 -22.29
C GLN A 552 13.05 6.71 -21.02
N ILE A 553 13.99 5.77 -21.10
CA ILE A 553 14.81 5.34 -19.98
C ILE A 553 16.29 5.36 -20.39
N ARG A 554 17.13 5.90 -19.52
CA ARG A 554 18.59 5.90 -19.68
C ARG A 554 19.29 5.40 -18.42
N ILE A 555 20.49 4.86 -18.60
CA ILE A 555 21.44 4.62 -17.52
C ILE A 555 22.58 5.62 -17.66
N MET A 556 22.87 6.37 -16.59
CA MET A 556 23.98 7.32 -16.54
C MET A 556 25.07 6.82 -15.61
N SER A 557 26.31 6.76 -16.10
CA SER A 557 27.46 6.32 -15.28
C SER A 557 27.59 7.16 -14.01
N VAL A 558 28.00 6.51 -12.91
CA VAL A 558 28.26 7.13 -11.62
C VAL A 558 29.68 6.74 -11.19
N PRO A 559 30.72 7.41 -11.75
CA PRO A 559 32.12 7.00 -11.56
C PRO A 559 32.56 6.98 -10.09
N GLU A 560 32.03 7.90 -9.27
CA GLU A 560 32.28 7.97 -7.83
C GLU A 560 31.83 6.72 -7.06
N MET A 561 30.96 5.90 -7.67
CA MET A 561 30.45 4.64 -7.13
C MET A 561 30.91 3.42 -7.93
N ASN A 562 31.84 3.58 -8.89
CA ASN A 562 32.31 2.52 -9.78
C ASN A 562 31.19 1.84 -10.60
N TYR A 563 30.21 2.61 -11.04
CA TYR A 563 29.20 2.15 -12.00
C TYR A 563 29.43 2.81 -13.35
N ASP A 564 29.66 2.00 -14.39
CA ASP A 564 29.91 2.47 -15.73
C ASP A 564 28.94 1.82 -16.73
N VAL A 565 28.53 2.59 -17.74
CA VAL A 565 27.67 2.09 -18.81
C VAL A 565 28.34 1.04 -19.72
N LYS A 566 29.66 0.88 -19.60
CA LYS A 566 30.48 -0.12 -20.32
C LYS A 566 30.78 -1.37 -19.49
N ASP A 567 30.26 -1.45 -18.27
CA ASP A 567 30.48 -2.59 -17.39
C ASP A 567 30.04 -3.89 -18.09
N THR A 568 30.91 -4.90 -18.05
CA THR A 568 30.68 -6.20 -18.69
C THR A 568 30.41 -7.26 -17.62
N LYS A 569 29.42 -8.12 -17.84
CA LYS A 569 29.15 -9.28 -16.99
C LYS A 569 28.89 -10.53 -17.83
N ILE A 570 29.09 -11.69 -17.21
CA ILE A 570 28.65 -12.96 -17.77
C ILE A 570 27.16 -13.12 -17.45
N VAL A 571 26.31 -12.98 -18.47
CA VAL A 571 24.89 -13.29 -18.35
C VAL A 571 24.71 -14.78 -18.57
N SER A 572 24.10 -15.45 -17.60
CA SER A 572 23.74 -16.87 -17.69
C SER A 572 22.23 -17.04 -17.80
N ILE A 573 21.74 -17.56 -18.92
CA ILE A 573 20.30 -17.79 -19.15
C ILE A 573 20.10 -19.12 -19.90
N ALA A 574 19.15 -19.94 -19.44
CA ALA A 574 18.87 -21.28 -20.00
C ALA A 574 20.09 -22.23 -20.13
N GLY A 575 21.17 -21.98 -19.37
CA GLY A 575 22.42 -22.75 -19.47
C GLY A 575 23.43 -22.20 -20.48
N HIS A 576 23.04 -21.18 -21.25
CA HIS A 576 23.95 -20.39 -22.10
C HIS A 576 24.65 -19.33 -21.28
N GLN A 577 25.87 -18.97 -21.67
CA GLN A 577 26.67 -17.91 -21.04
C GLN A 577 27.24 -16.99 -22.09
N GLU A 578 27.10 -15.68 -21.89
CA GLU A 578 27.71 -14.68 -22.76
C GLU A 578 28.28 -13.53 -21.93
N SER A 579 29.49 -13.11 -22.27
CA SER A 579 30.12 -11.93 -21.69
C SER A 579 29.69 -10.70 -22.49
N ILE A 580 28.82 -9.88 -21.92
CA ILE A 580 28.22 -8.75 -22.61
C ILE A 580 28.24 -7.49 -21.75
N VAL A 581 28.19 -6.34 -22.42
CA VAL A 581 28.03 -5.05 -21.75
C VAL A 581 26.63 -4.99 -21.15
N CYS A 582 26.56 -4.76 -19.84
CA CYS A 582 25.32 -4.51 -19.11
C CYS A 582 25.47 -3.17 -18.40
N PRO A 583 24.97 -2.08 -19.00
CA PRO A 583 25.18 -0.73 -18.50
C PRO A 583 24.71 -0.59 -17.05
N ARG A 584 25.55 -0.03 -16.18
CA ARG A 584 25.21 0.24 -14.77
C ARG A 584 25.37 1.72 -14.44
N GLY A 585 24.49 2.22 -13.61
CA GLY A 585 24.50 3.63 -13.22
C GLY A 585 23.16 4.14 -12.74
N GLU A 586 23.03 5.45 -12.60
CA GLU A 586 21.79 6.10 -12.20
C GLU A 586 20.72 5.97 -13.30
N LEU A 587 19.53 5.54 -12.88
CA LEU A 587 18.36 5.42 -13.75
C LEU A 587 17.78 6.82 -14.01
N LEU A 588 17.66 7.19 -15.27
CA LEU A 588 17.04 8.44 -15.71
C LEU A 588 15.75 8.14 -16.46
N MET A 589 14.73 8.97 -16.27
CA MET A 589 13.42 8.80 -16.90
C MET A 589 12.91 10.08 -17.53
N LYS A 590 12.28 9.97 -18.69
CA LYS A 590 11.58 11.07 -19.36
C LYS A 590 10.31 10.53 -19.98
N GLY A 591 9.19 11.19 -19.79
CA GLY A 591 7.92 10.75 -20.37
C GLY A 591 6.71 11.37 -19.71
N PRO A 592 5.51 11.00 -20.16
CA PRO A 592 4.25 11.61 -19.73
C PRO A 592 3.93 11.33 -18.25
N THR A 593 4.52 10.32 -17.63
CA THR A 593 4.30 10.00 -16.20
C THR A 593 5.19 10.82 -15.25
N VAL A 594 6.24 11.47 -15.77
CA VAL A 594 7.19 12.26 -14.98
C VAL A 594 6.54 13.57 -14.53
N PHE A 595 6.65 13.86 -13.24
CA PHE A 595 6.17 15.09 -12.61
C PHE A 595 6.73 16.37 -13.25
N SER A 596 6.05 17.49 -13.03
CA SER A 596 6.51 18.81 -13.50
C SER A 596 7.54 19.46 -12.57
N GLY A 597 7.70 18.96 -11.34
CA GLY A 597 8.64 19.47 -10.37
C GLY A 597 8.12 19.43 -8.93
N TYR A 598 8.86 20.05 -8.02
CA TYR A 598 8.50 20.22 -6.62
C TYR A 598 7.82 21.58 -6.39
N TYR A 599 6.68 21.56 -5.71
CA TYR A 599 5.92 22.74 -5.34
C TYR A 599 6.75 23.66 -4.45
N ASN A 600 6.76 24.96 -4.76
CA ASN A 600 7.53 26.00 -4.07
C ASN A 600 9.05 25.72 -3.94
N ASP A 601 9.62 24.84 -4.77
CA ASP A 601 11.03 24.48 -4.71
C ASP A 601 11.66 24.38 -6.12
N PRO A 602 11.85 25.52 -6.82
CA PRO A 602 12.41 25.55 -8.17
C PRO A 602 13.86 25.05 -8.21
N VAL A 603 14.64 25.29 -7.14
CA VAL A 603 16.04 24.85 -7.04
C VAL A 603 16.11 23.33 -7.04
N LYS A 604 15.39 22.64 -6.14
CA LYS A 604 15.39 21.17 -6.15
C LYS A 604 14.73 20.60 -7.39
N THR A 605 13.80 21.33 -8.01
CA THR A 605 13.23 20.93 -9.29
C THR A 605 14.32 20.88 -10.34
N GLU A 606 15.05 21.97 -10.55
CA GLU A 606 16.15 22.04 -11.52
C GLU A 606 17.24 20.99 -11.25
N GLU A 607 17.66 20.83 -9.99
CA GLU A 607 18.64 19.82 -9.58
C GLU A 607 18.21 18.37 -9.86
N SER A 608 16.91 18.11 -10.02
CA SER A 608 16.38 16.75 -10.24
C SER A 608 16.35 16.35 -11.71
N PHE A 609 16.63 17.27 -12.64
CA PHE A 609 16.65 16.99 -14.06
C PHE A 609 18.04 17.15 -14.66
N ILE A 610 18.40 16.23 -15.57
CA ILE A 610 19.65 16.23 -16.32
C ILE A 610 19.28 16.05 -17.79
N ASP A 611 19.57 17.05 -18.63
CA ASP A 611 19.23 17.06 -20.06
C ASP A 611 17.75 16.72 -20.36
N GLY A 612 16.86 17.18 -19.49
CA GLY A 612 15.41 16.95 -19.59
C GLY A 612 14.95 15.54 -19.16
N TYR A 613 15.83 14.73 -18.57
CA TYR A 613 15.46 13.48 -17.89
C TYR A 613 15.47 13.69 -16.39
N PHE A 614 14.46 13.17 -15.71
CA PHE A 614 14.43 13.09 -14.26
C PHE A 614 15.45 12.06 -13.76
N ALA A 615 16.35 12.50 -12.87
CA ALA A 615 17.32 11.66 -12.19
C ALA A 615 16.68 11.01 -10.95
N THR A 616 16.41 9.71 -11.03
CA THR A 616 15.63 9.00 -10.00
C THR A 616 16.38 8.83 -8.66
N GLY A 617 17.71 8.94 -8.66
CA GLY A 617 18.55 8.58 -7.53
C GLY A 617 18.63 7.07 -7.25
N ASP A 618 17.99 6.23 -8.07
CA ASP A 618 18.10 4.77 -8.03
C ASP A 618 19.21 4.31 -9.01
N ILE A 619 20.05 3.37 -8.59
CA ILE A 619 21.06 2.75 -9.46
C ILE A 619 20.47 1.49 -10.06
N ALA A 620 20.59 1.39 -11.37
CA ALA A 620 20.07 0.28 -12.15
C ALA A 620 21.14 -0.33 -13.06
N GLU A 621 20.86 -1.56 -13.46
CA GLU A 621 21.55 -2.31 -14.49
C GLU A 621 20.56 -2.61 -15.62
N PHE A 622 20.95 -2.36 -16.86
CA PHE A 622 20.22 -2.85 -18.02
C PHE A 622 20.85 -4.14 -18.54
N ASN A 623 20.03 -5.16 -18.76
CA ASN A 623 20.47 -6.44 -19.32
C ASN A 623 19.99 -6.56 -20.78
N PRO A 624 20.87 -6.46 -21.80
CA PRO A 624 20.47 -6.54 -23.20
C PRO A 624 19.88 -7.89 -23.62
N VAL A 625 20.23 -8.98 -22.94
CA VAL A 625 19.70 -10.33 -23.24
C VAL A 625 18.24 -10.42 -22.83
N THR A 626 17.91 -10.01 -21.60
CA THR A 626 16.52 -10.07 -21.11
C THR A 626 15.70 -8.85 -21.52
N GLN A 627 16.35 -7.78 -21.99
CA GLN A 627 15.75 -6.47 -22.24
C GLN A 627 15.01 -5.91 -21.02
N GLU A 628 15.55 -6.15 -19.82
CA GLU A 628 14.98 -5.69 -18.56
C GLU A 628 15.95 -4.79 -17.79
N VAL A 629 15.38 -3.84 -17.05
CA VAL A 629 16.06 -3.05 -16.04
C VAL A 629 15.97 -3.77 -14.71
N LYS A 630 17.07 -3.76 -13.96
CA LYS A 630 17.15 -4.26 -12.58
C LYS A 630 17.67 -3.17 -11.68
N LEU A 631 16.99 -2.91 -10.57
CA LEU A 631 17.54 -2.06 -9.52
C LEU A 631 18.62 -2.80 -8.75
N ILE A 632 19.75 -2.15 -8.57
CA ILE A 632 20.91 -2.71 -7.87
C ILE A 632 21.33 -1.88 -6.66
N ASP A 633 21.06 -0.57 -6.64
CA ASP A 633 21.42 0.30 -5.52
C ASP A 633 20.61 1.61 -5.45
N ARG A 634 20.92 2.48 -4.49
CA ARG A 634 20.47 3.88 -4.42
C ARG A 634 21.66 4.82 -4.24
N LYS A 635 21.71 5.89 -5.03
CA LYS A 635 22.76 6.92 -4.96
C LYS A 635 22.86 7.57 -3.57
N ARG A 636 21.73 7.74 -2.87
CA ARG A 636 21.67 8.26 -1.49
C ARG A 636 21.71 7.18 -0.39
N GLY A 637 21.73 5.90 -0.77
CA GLY A 637 21.72 4.74 0.14
C GLY A 637 23.09 4.08 0.33
N ILE A 638 24.15 4.75 -0.16
CA ILE A 638 25.52 4.28 -0.06
C ILE A 638 26.24 4.99 1.08
N VAL A 639 26.96 4.20 1.86
CA VAL A 639 27.83 4.71 2.92
C VAL A 639 29.26 4.37 2.55
N LYS A 640 30.14 5.36 2.63
CA LYS A 640 31.58 5.15 2.58
C LYS A 640 32.07 4.83 3.99
N LEU A 641 32.58 3.63 4.20
CA LEU A 641 33.17 3.20 5.48
C LEU A 641 34.57 3.82 5.65
N SER A 642 35.15 3.72 6.85
CA SER A 642 36.41 4.41 7.19
C SER A 642 37.62 3.95 6.37
N GLN A 643 37.62 2.70 5.89
CA GLN A 643 38.63 2.14 4.98
C GLN A 643 38.49 2.61 3.52
N GLY A 644 37.48 3.43 3.23
CA GLY A 644 37.25 4.00 1.90
C GLY A 644 36.37 3.16 0.98
N GLU A 645 35.98 1.95 1.38
CA GLU A 645 35.02 1.10 0.66
C GLU A 645 33.61 1.66 0.76
N PHE A 646 32.86 1.54 -0.33
CA PHE A 646 31.44 1.90 -0.38
C PHE A 646 30.60 0.66 -0.15
N ILE A 647 29.53 0.81 0.62
CA ILE A 647 28.54 -0.25 0.84
C ILE A 647 27.15 0.23 0.45
N SER A 648 26.38 -0.68 -0.14
CA SER A 648 24.96 -0.47 -0.38
C SER A 648 24.17 -0.94 0.83
N ILE A 649 23.51 -0.01 1.53
CA ILE A 649 22.69 -0.39 2.67
C ILE A 649 21.55 -1.35 2.24
N ASN A 650 20.87 -1.02 1.14
CA ASN A 650 19.71 -1.79 0.69
C ASN A 650 20.11 -3.19 0.23
N HIS A 651 21.26 -3.34 -0.43
CA HIS A 651 21.75 -4.66 -0.85
C HIS A 651 21.96 -5.59 0.34
N ILE A 652 22.57 -5.07 1.41
CA ILE A 652 22.86 -5.83 2.62
C ILE A 652 21.56 -6.18 3.35
N GLU A 653 20.66 -5.21 3.57
CA GLU A 653 19.36 -5.46 4.22
C GLU A 653 18.50 -6.48 3.45
N ASN A 654 18.44 -6.37 2.12
CA ASN A 654 17.73 -7.34 1.26
C ASN A 654 18.33 -8.74 1.37
N THR A 655 19.65 -8.85 1.58
CA THR A 655 20.31 -10.13 1.79
C THR A 655 20.00 -10.70 3.17
N ILE A 656 20.10 -9.90 4.22
CA ILE A 656 19.79 -10.32 5.60
C ILE A 656 18.34 -10.78 5.72
N SER A 657 17.42 -10.11 5.01
CA SER A 657 15.98 -10.44 4.97
C SER A 657 15.67 -11.80 4.36
N LYS A 658 16.64 -12.50 3.75
CA LYS A 658 16.49 -13.89 3.30
C LYS A 658 16.55 -14.90 4.46
N SER A 659 17.01 -14.48 5.64
CA SER A 659 16.97 -15.31 6.85
C SER A 659 15.54 -15.54 7.30
N ARG A 660 15.20 -16.80 7.62
CA ARG A 660 13.92 -17.14 8.23
C ARG A 660 13.74 -16.55 9.63
N TYR A 661 14.83 -16.20 10.31
CA TYR A 661 14.81 -15.63 11.66
C TYR A 661 14.59 -14.11 11.65
N VAL A 662 14.64 -13.47 10.48
CA VAL A 662 14.52 -12.01 10.33
C VAL A 662 13.12 -11.66 9.82
N GLU A 663 12.33 -10.92 10.60
CA GLU A 663 11.09 -10.30 10.10
C GLU A 663 11.39 -8.97 9.40
N SER A 664 12.25 -8.14 9.98
CA SER A 664 12.68 -6.86 9.42
C SER A 664 14.08 -6.51 9.91
N VAL A 665 14.85 -5.77 9.11
CA VAL A 665 16.24 -5.42 9.41
C VAL A 665 16.53 -3.96 9.07
N PHE A 666 17.22 -3.27 9.97
CA PHE A 666 17.76 -1.92 9.79
C PHE A 666 19.26 -2.03 9.93
N LEU A 667 19.99 -1.84 8.83
CA LEU A 667 21.43 -1.84 8.84
C LEU A 667 21.92 -0.49 9.35
N TYR A 668 22.82 -0.55 10.33
CA TYR A 668 23.54 0.59 10.85
C TYR A 668 24.94 0.61 10.24
N ALA A 669 25.20 1.67 9.48
CA ALA A 669 26.47 1.90 8.82
C ALA A 669 26.92 3.34 9.10
N ASN A 670 28.17 3.50 9.53
CA ASN A 670 28.72 4.78 9.91
C ASN A 670 30.13 4.93 9.32
N ARG A 671 30.39 6.10 8.73
CA ARG A 671 31.64 6.43 8.03
C ARG A 671 32.90 6.37 8.89
N TYR A 672 32.75 6.37 10.22
CA TYR A 672 33.88 6.29 11.16
C TYR A 672 34.32 4.85 11.46
N HIS A 673 33.49 3.84 11.15
CA HIS A 673 33.83 2.44 11.38
C HIS A 673 34.12 1.71 10.07
N SER A 674 34.92 0.64 10.15
CA SER A 674 35.28 -0.19 9.00
C SER A 674 34.33 -1.36 8.75
N TYR A 675 33.22 -1.40 9.47
CA TYR A 675 32.27 -2.50 9.53
C TYR A 675 30.84 -1.98 9.69
N THR A 676 29.87 -2.89 9.53
CA THR A 676 28.44 -2.62 9.75
C THR A 676 27.91 -3.33 10.99
N LEU A 677 26.79 -2.81 11.51
CA LEU A 677 25.95 -3.44 12.53
C LEU A 677 24.53 -3.54 11.99
N ALA A 678 23.65 -4.30 12.64
CA ALA A 678 22.25 -4.37 12.25
C ALA A 678 21.31 -4.47 13.46
N VAL A 679 20.14 -3.84 13.36
CA VAL A 679 19.00 -4.09 14.25
C VAL A 679 18.02 -5.00 13.51
N VAL A 680 17.60 -6.08 14.16
CA VAL A 680 16.67 -7.06 13.58
C VAL A 680 15.45 -7.20 14.46
N LEU A 681 14.27 -7.02 13.87
CA LEU A 681 13.02 -7.53 14.43
C LEU A 681 12.95 -9.04 14.11
N PRO A 682 12.93 -9.94 15.11
CA PRO A 682 13.02 -11.36 14.88
C PRO A 682 11.68 -11.95 14.45
N ASN A 683 11.72 -13.00 13.64
CA ASN A 683 10.55 -13.84 13.44
C ASN A 683 10.38 -14.78 14.63
N GLU A 684 9.57 -14.37 15.62
CA GLU A 684 9.37 -15.08 16.89
C GLU A 684 9.02 -16.57 16.71
N GLN A 685 8.30 -16.92 15.65
CA GLN A 685 7.87 -18.30 15.42
C GLN A 685 9.07 -19.24 15.22
N TYR A 686 10.12 -18.78 14.54
CA TYR A 686 11.32 -19.58 14.30
C TYR A 686 12.23 -19.64 15.53
N PHE A 687 12.22 -18.61 16.37
CA PHE A 687 12.89 -18.67 17.67
C PHE A 687 12.22 -19.66 18.61
N GLN A 688 10.88 -19.69 18.66
CA GLN A 688 10.14 -20.67 19.47
C GLN A 688 10.51 -22.12 19.17
N GLN A 689 10.78 -22.43 17.89
CA GLN A 689 11.22 -23.76 17.47
C GLN A 689 12.61 -24.15 17.98
N ASN A 690 13.42 -23.18 18.42
CA ASN A 690 14.77 -23.38 18.95
C ASN A 690 14.81 -23.25 20.49
N GLY A 691 13.66 -23.32 21.15
CA GLY A 691 13.55 -23.40 22.62
C GLY A 691 13.30 -22.08 23.33
N PHE A 692 13.13 -20.97 22.60
CA PHE A 692 12.76 -19.68 23.19
C PHE A 692 11.26 -19.60 23.50
N ALA A 693 10.87 -18.97 24.59
CA ALA A 693 9.47 -18.84 24.97
C ALA A 693 8.74 -17.80 24.10
N LYS A 694 7.43 -17.98 23.92
CA LYS A 694 6.60 -17.01 23.19
C LYS A 694 6.53 -15.69 23.97
N GLY A 695 6.80 -14.58 23.29
CA GLY A 695 6.87 -13.25 23.93
C GLY A 695 8.07 -13.07 24.85
N GLU A 696 9.06 -13.96 24.81
CA GLU A 696 10.34 -13.77 25.49
C GLU A 696 11.04 -12.52 24.93
N ASN A 697 11.61 -11.72 25.82
CA ASN A 697 12.46 -10.61 25.41
C ASN A 697 13.80 -11.16 24.92
N LEU A 698 13.98 -11.18 23.60
CA LEU A 698 15.16 -11.72 22.95
C LEU A 698 16.31 -10.71 22.86
N SER A 699 16.05 -9.41 23.07
CA SER A 699 17.07 -8.34 22.95
C SER A 699 18.24 -8.49 23.90
N ARG A 700 18.06 -9.18 25.04
CA ARG A 700 19.13 -9.47 26.03
C ARG A 700 19.57 -10.93 26.06
N SER A 701 19.07 -11.77 25.16
CA SER A 701 19.41 -13.19 25.17
C SER A 701 20.70 -13.42 24.38
N ALA A 702 21.81 -13.68 25.09
CA ALA A 702 23.10 -13.97 24.47
C ALA A 702 23.01 -15.12 23.45
N ALA A 703 22.25 -16.16 23.79
CA ALA A 703 22.00 -17.30 22.91
C ALA A 703 21.24 -16.89 21.64
N ALA A 704 20.20 -16.06 21.77
CA ALA A 704 19.41 -15.57 20.63
C ALA A 704 20.24 -14.69 19.69
N ILE A 705 20.99 -13.73 20.25
CA ILE A 705 21.86 -12.81 19.49
C ILE A 705 22.93 -13.58 18.74
N LYS A 706 23.60 -14.54 19.40
CA LYS A 706 24.63 -15.38 18.80
C LYS A 706 24.06 -16.21 17.65
N MET A 707 22.96 -16.92 17.89
CA MET A 707 22.28 -17.74 16.87
C MET A 707 21.91 -16.91 15.63
N LEU A 708 21.29 -15.75 15.83
CA LEU A 708 20.89 -14.89 14.73
C LEU A 708 22.09 -14.31 13.98
N THR A 709 23.12 -13.86 14.69
CA THR A 709 24.35 -13.32 14.10
C THR A 709 25.05 -14.37 13.24
N GLU A 710 25.13 -15.61 13.70
CA GLU A 710 25.74 -16.72 12.94
C GLU A 710 24.94 -17.06 11.68
N ASP A 711 23.60 -17.11 11.77
CA ASP A 711 22.73 -17.37 10.61
C ASP A 711 22.85 -16.26 9.56
N VAL A 712 22.82 -14.99 9.99
CA VAL A 712 22.97 -13.85 9.07
C VAL A 712 24.36 -13.84 8.43
N LYS A 713 25.43 -14.10 9.18
CA LYS A 713 26.79 -14.23 8.62
C LYS A 713 26.86 -15.32 7.56
N ARG A 714 26.23 -16.47 7.81
CA ARG A 714 26.15 -17.57 6.83
C ARG A 714 25.44 -17.13 5.55
N ILE A 715 24.26 -16.53 5.65
CA ILE A 715 23.47 -16.08 4.49
C ILE A 715 24.20 -15.02 3.67
N CYS A 716 24.86 -14.07 4.33
CA CYS A 716 25.60 -13.03 3.63
C CYS A 716 26.79 -13.63 2.84
N LYS A 717 27.51 -14.61 3.43
CA LYS A 717 28.57 -15.33 2.72
C LYS A 717 28.05 -16.15 1.53
N GLU A 718 26.92 -16.84 1.69
CA GLU A 718 26.27 -17.57 0.59
C GLU A 718 25.84 -16.65 -0.56
N CYS A 719 25.48 -15.41 -0.25
CA CYS A 719 25.16 -14.37 -1.22
C CYS A 719 26.39 -13.59 -1.71
N GLN A 720 27.61 -14.03 -1.37
CA GLN A 720 28.88 -13.46 -1.82
C GLN A 720 29.11 -12.00 -1.39
N LEU A 721 28.55 -11.58 -0.25
CA LEU A 721 28.89 -10.28 0.33
C LEU A 721 30.35 -10.26 0.79
N LYS A 722 31.00 -9.12 0.61
CA LYS A 722 32.37 -8.87 1.10
C LYS A 722 32.36 -8.83 2.62
N SER A 723 33.49 -9.16 3.24
CA SER A 723 33.61 -9.25 4.70
C SER A 723 33.17 -7.97 5.44
N PHE A 724 33.42 -6.79 4.89
CA PHE A 724 33.06 -5.50 5.47
C PHE A 724 31.58 -5.11 5.27
N GLU A 725 30.85 -5.80 4.40
CA GLU A 725 29.40 -5.62 4.21
C GLU A 725 28.58 -6.42 5.24
N ILE A 726 29.17 -7.47 5.81
CA ILE A 726 28.50 -8.38 6.74
C ILE A 726 28.47 -7.77 8.15
N PRO A 727 27.28 -7.62 8.78
CA PRO A 727 27.19 -7.08 10.13
C PRO A 727 28.05 -7.86 11.13
N LYS A 728 28.85 -7.14 11.93
CA LYS A 728 29.71 -7.76 12.96
C LYS A 728 28.87 -8.46 14.03
N VAL A 729 27.83 -7.79 14.50
CA VAL A 729 26.86 -8.28 15.49
C VAL A 729 25.49 -7.67 15.24
N ILE A 730 24.45 -8.32 15.76
CA ILE A 730 23.06 -7.94 15.60
C ILE A 730 22.45 -7.54 16.94
N LEU A 731 21.75 -6.42 16.97
CA LEU A 731 20.82 -6.07 18.04
C LEU A 731 19.45 -6.67 17.70
N ILE A 732 18.85 -7.41 18.63
CA ILE A 732 17.47 -7.89 18.47
C ILE A 732 16.51 -6.84 19.04
N GLU A 733 15.53 -6.41 18.24
CA GLU A 733 14.42 -5.55 18.66
C GLU A 733 13.21 -6.40 19.05
N ASN A 734 12.55 -6.08 20.17
CA ASN A 734 11.33 -6.79 20.59
C ASN A 734 10.06 -6.06 20.18
N GLU A 735 10.12 -4.74 19.98
CA GLU A 735 8.96 -3.95 19.59
C GLU A 735 8.74 -3.97 18.08
N PRO A 736 7.57 -4.42 17.60
CA PRO A 736 7.27 -4.44 16.16
C PRO A 736 7.37 -3.05 15.54
N TRP A 737 8.01 -2.94 14.37
CA TRP A 737 7.98 -1.72 13.58
C TRP A 737 6.64 -1.56 12.90
N THR A 738 6.01 -0.40 13.06
CA THR A 738 4.70 -0.10 12.48
C THR A 738 4.67 1.30 11.88
N PRO A 739 3.71 1.62 11.00
CA PRO A 739 3.48 3.01 10.62
C PRO A 739 3.03 3.87 11.81
N ASP A 740 2.28 3.29 12.74
CA ASP A 740 1.70 4.00 13.90
C ASP A 740 2.77 4.48 14.89
N ASN A 741 3.84 3.69 15.10
CA ASN A 741 5.00 4.11 15.91
C ASN A 741 6.05 4.89 15.09
N GLY A 742 5.76 5.20 13.82
CA GLY A 742 6.61 6.03 12.97
C GLY A 742 7.90 5.37 12.49
N LEU A 743 8.15 4.08 12.79
CA LEU A 743 9.35 3.37 12.33
C LEU A 743 9.21 2.85 10.89
N LEU A 744 7.97 2.72 10.41
CA LEU A 744 7.68 2.46 9.01
C LEU A 744 6.97 3.63 8.34
N THR A 745 7.20 3.76 7.04
CA THR A 745 6.32 4.51 6.15
C THR A 745 4.96 3.81 6.03
N PRO A 746 3.90 4.54 5.62
CA PRO A 746 2.61 3.96 5.28
C PRO A 746 2.67 2.82 4.23
N ALA A 747 3.68 2.83 3.35
CA ALA A 747 3.96 1.75 2.39
C ALA A 747 4.76 0.58 3.00
N LEU A 748 4.86 0.52 4.34
CA LEU A 748 5.53 -0.51 5.13
C LEU A 748 7.05 -0.63 4.93
N LYS A 749 7.69 0.39 4.35
CA LYS A 749 9.15 0.54 4.25
C LYS A 749 9.73 1.16 5.51
N ILE A 750 10.98 0.84 5.84
CA ILE A 750 11.72 1.43 6.98
C ILE A 750 11.86 2.94 6.81
N LYS A 751 11.50 3.71 7.85
CA LYS A 751 11.70 5.16 7.91
C LYS A 751 13.07 5.43 8.56
N ARG A 752 14.15 5.34 7.77
CA ARG A 752 15.54 5.40 8.25
C ARG A 752 15.85 6.54 9.24
N PRO A 753 15.41 7.80 9.03
CA PRO A 753 15.68 8.87 10.01
C PRO A 753 15.07 8.59 11.38
N SER A 754 13.85 8.05 11.42
CA SER A 754 13.17 7.68 12.66
C SER A 754 13.82 6.47 13.33
N CYS A 755 14.25 5.47 12.54
CA CYS A 755 15.03 4.35 13.05
C CYS A 755 16.40 4.80 13.59
N SER A 756 17.10 5.70 12.87
CA SER A 756 18.39 6.25 13.33
C SER A 756 18.18 7.02 14.64
N ALA A 757 17.19 7.90 14.71
CA ALA A 757 16.86 8.61 15.96
C ALA A 757 16.59 7.66 17.15
N LYS A 758 15.92 6.51 16.92
CA LYS A 758 15.68 5.50 17.96
C LYS A 758 16.94 4.71 18.33
N TYR A 759 17.72 4.28 17.34
CA TYR A 759 18.77 3.28 17.53
C TYR A 759 20.19 3.85 17.61
N ASP A 760 20.45 5.06 17.13
CA ASP A 760 21.79 5.66 17.15
C ASP A 760 22.43 5.65 18.54
N PRO A 761 21.72 5.99 19.65
CA PRO A 761 22.32 5.94 20.98
C PRO A 761 22.88 4.56 21.36
N VAL A 762 22.10 3.50 21.12
CA VAL A 762 22.53 2.12 21.44
C VAL A 762 23.60 1.64 20.46
N MET A 763 23.45 1.92 19.17
CA MET A 763 24.39 1.46 18.15
C MET A 763 25.76 2.13 18.29
N LEU A 764 25.81 3.40 18.67
CA LEU A 764 27.07 4.08 19.01
C LEU A 764 27.72 3.48 20.25
N SER A 765 26.94 3.14 21.30
CA SER A 765 27.48 2.46 22.48
C SER A 765 28.04 1.08 22.12
N ILE A 766 27.34 0.30 21.31
CA ILE A 766 27.82 -1.00 20.80
C ILE A 766 29.12 -0.81 20.01
N SER A 767 29.17 0.14 19.08
CA SER A 767 30.37 0.43 18.30
C SER A 767 31.56 0.79 19.18
N ASN A 768 31.39 1.70 20.15
CA ASN A 768 32.46 2.11 21.06
C ASN A 768 33.00 0.92 21.88
N LYS A 769 32.12 0.02 22.34
CA LYS A 769 32.53 -1.18 23.07
C LYS A 769 33.28 -2.16 22.17
N ILE A 770 32.83 -2.34 20.93
CA ILE A 770 33.52 -3.19 19.94
C ILE A 770 34.90 -2.64 19.62
N ASP A 771 35.02 -1.33 19.38
CA ASP A 771 36.29 -0.67 19.06
C ASP A 771 37.28 -0.71 20.24
N ALA A 772 36.79 -0.84 21.47
CA ALA A 772 37.60 -1.01 22.68
C ALA A 772 38.07 -2.46 22.92
N LEU A 773 37.59 -3.45 22.15
CA LEU A 773 37.99 -4.84 22.32
C LEU A 773 39.44 -5.06 21.86
N THR A 774 40.26 -5.69 22.71
CA THR A 774 41.62 -6.13 22.34
C THR A 774 41.61 -7.37 21.45
N ARG A 775 40.54 -8.17 21.51
CA ARG A 775 40.28 -9.32 20.64
C ARG A 775 38.79 -9.54 20.44
N GLU A 776 38.38 -9.67 19.18
CA GLU A 776 36.99 -9.96 18.82
C GLU A 776 36.72 -11.47 18.86
N THR A 777 35.81 -11.91 19.73
CA THR A 777 35.22 -13.25 19.74
C THR A 777 33.70 -13.15 19.57
N PRO A 778 33.00 -14.23 19.15
CA PRO A 778 31.54 -14.20 19.10
C PRO A 778 30.90 -13.79 20.43
N ASP A 779 31.44 -14.26 21.54
CA ASP A 779 30.90 -13.98 22.88
C ASP A 779 31.18 -12.52 23.30
N SER A 780 32.38 -11.98 23.03
CA SER A 780 32.69 -10.58 23.36
C SER A 780 31.86 -9.57 22.56
N LEU A 781 31.50 -9.92 21.31
CA LEU A 781 30.60 -9.11 20.49
C LEU A 781 29.16 -9.12 21.04
N VAL A 782 28.67 -10.28 21.49
CA VAL A 782 27.35 -10.41 22.12
C VAL A 782 27.30 -9.65 23.44
N GLU A 783 28.35 -9.76 24.27
CA GLU A 783 28.48 -9.00 25.52
C GLU A 783 28.47 -7.49 25.27
N SER A 784 29.08 -7.02 24.18
CA SER A 784 29.06 -5.60 23.79
C SER A 784 27.63 -5.11 23.53
N VAL A 785 26.76 -5.95 22.95
CA VAL A 785 25.34 -5.63 22.74
C VAL A 785 24.59 -5.56 24.07
N ILE A 786 24.73 -6.59 24.91
CA ILE A 786 24.01 -6.67 26.19
C ILE A 786 24.43 -5.52 27.10
N SER A 787 25.74 -5.27 27.24
CA SER A 787 26.26 -4.17 28.04
C SER A 787 25.80 -2.79 27.54
N ALA A 788 25.72 -2.59 26.21
CA ALA A 788 25.24 -1.32 25.66
C ALA A 788 23.75 -1.08 25.96
N LEU A 789 22.94 -2.14 26.03
CA LEU A 789 21.54 -2.03 26.45
C LEU A 789 21.40 -1.70 27.93
N ASP A 790 22.30 -2.18 28.78
CA ASP A 790 22.29 -1.89 30.22
C ASP A 790 22.65 -0.43 30.50
N ASP A 791 23.62 0.14 29.76
CA ASP A 791 24.03 1.55 29.90
C ASP A 791 22.87 2.53 29.70
N LEU A 792 21.92 2.20 28.81
CA LEU A 792 20.78 3.07 28.48
C LEU A 792 19.67 3.07 29.54
N ILE A 793 19.60 2.03 30.37
CA ILE A 793 18.63 1.95 31.48
C ILE A 793 19.05 2.90 32.62
N VAL A 794 20.36 3.09 32.81
CA VAL A 794 20.91 3.94 33.88
C VAL A 794 20.73 5.44 33.57
N THR A 795 20.40 5.80 32.33
CA THR A 795 20.27 7.19 31.87
C THR A 795 18.84 7.76 31.85
N GLU A 796 17.79 7.00 32.21
CA GLU A 796 16.48 7.62 32.50
C GLU A 796 16.55 8.35 33.86
N PRO A 797 16.31 9.67 33.93
CA PRO A 797 16.31 10.36 35.21
C PRO A 797 15.10 9.89 36.01
N ASN A 798 15.36 9.43 37.25
CA ASN A 798 14.38 9.36 38.32
C ASN A 798 13.52 10.63 38.28
N SER A 799 12.27 10.51 37.83
CA SER A 799 11.31 11.59 37.91
C SER A 799 11.19 12.00 39.38
N CYS A 800 11.52 13.26 39.64
CA CYS A 800 11.41 13.89 40.94
C CYS A 800 10.05 13.54 41.57
N GLN A 801 10.09 12.85 42.71
CA GLN A 801 8.99 12.86 43.65
C GLN A 801 8.84 14.29 44.18
N VAL A 802 8.00 15.09 43.53
CA VAL A 802 7.39 16.25 44.16
C VAL A 802 6.25 15.70 45.02
N SER A 803 6.56 15.45 46.29
CA SER A 803 5.56 15.11 47.30
C SER A 803 4.83 16.38 47.75
N ASP A 804 3.83 16.81 46.98
CA ASP A 804 2.83 17.76 47.46
C ASP A 804 1.86 17.02 48.39
N THR A 805 2.13 17.14 49.69
CA THR A 805 1.19 16.78 50.75
C THR A 805 0.22 17.95 50.96
N LEU A 806 -0.89 17.92 50.23
CA LEU A 806 -2.10 18.67 50.60
C LEU A 806 -3.24 17.68 50.82
N SER A 807 -3.53 17.52 52.11
CA SER A 807 -4.64 16.76 52.66
C SER A 807 -5.99 17.30 52.20
N THR A 808 -6.86 16.42 51.70
CA THR A 808 -8.31 16.60 51.84
C THR A 808 -8.91 15.35 52.46
N THR A 809 -9.24 15.49 53.74
CA THR A 809 -10.18 14.69 54.53
C THR A 809 -11.43 14.32 53.73
N LYS A 810 -11.72 13.03 53.58
CA LYS A 810 -13.08 12.52 53.37
C LYS A 810 -13.58 11.90 54.67
N SER A 811 -14.64 12.50 55.21
CA SER A 811 -15.44 11.93 56.29
C SER A 811 -16.19 10.70 55.79
N SER A 812 -16.02 9.56 56.46
CA SER A 812 -16.98 8.45 56.42
C SER A 812 -17.45 8.14 57.84
N LYS A 813 -18.74 8.42 58.12
CA LYS A 813 -19.51 7.77 59.19
C LYS A 813 -19.64 6.29 58.81
N SER A 814 -19.00 5.37 59.50
CA SER A 814 -19.41 4.69 60.74
C SER A 814 -20.58 3.71 60.58
N THR A 815 -20.27 2.41 60.61
CA THR A 815 -21.00 1.43 61.43
C THR A 815 -20.20 0.13 61.65
N LYS A 816 -19.68 0.00 62.89
CA LYS A 816 -19.65 -1.19 63.79
C LYS A 816 -19.37 -2.56 63.13
N SER A 817 -18.20 -3.18 63.33
CA SER A 817 -17.70 -3.87 64.54
C SER A 817 -18.70 -4.84 65.21
N LYS A 818 -18.47 -6.16 65.10
CA LYS A 818 -17.97 -7.02 66.21
C LYS A 818 -18.05 -8.51 65.85
N ARG A 819 -16.90 -9.20 65.92
CA ARG A 819 -16.64 -10.54 66.51
C ARG A 819 -15.33 -11.06 65.93
N SER A 820 -14.19 -10.86 66.61
CA SER A 820 -13.65 -11.60 67.76
C SER A 820 -12.97 -12.92 67.39
N VAL A 821 -11.63 -12.87 67.50
CA VAL A 821 -10.76 -13.86 68.16
C VAL A 821 -10.71 -15.25 67.52
N LYS A 822 -9.67 -15.52 66.73
CA LYS A 822 -8.34 -15.96 67.18
C LYS A 822 -7.32 -15.74 66.08
#